data_AF-A0A2A4IX63-F1
#
_entry.id   AF-A0A2A4IX63-F1
#
_cell.length_a   1.000
_cell.length_b   1.000
_cell.length_c   1.000
_cell.angle_alpha   90.00
_cell.angle_beta   90.00
_cell.angle_gamma   90.00
#
_symmetry.space_group_name_H-M   'P 1'
#
loop_
_entity.id
_entity.type
_entity.pdbx_description
1 polymer ?
#
loop_
_entity_poly.entity_id
_entity_poly.type
_entity_poly.pdbx_seq_one_letter_code
_entity_poly.pdbx_strand_id
1 'polypeptide(L)'
;MCILRFFCSEAFSAHKTKEILEKLQQVDADIVELSTELCYHVELREGCDYLNINQIKVLKWLLSSPLQPQALRNETVYKDVKGSQIIIEIGPRFNFSTADSSNSVQICESVGLHDVIRLEVSTRYLITFGRPKNVSEKLHEALAAPLHDRMTQCIYTKENLPRVSFNEGLPKDLEPWFVVPLQKEGRPAMEKVNKKLGLAFDSWDMDFYMDMFVNKLKRDPTSVELFDLAQSNSEHSRHWFFKGKLLLDGKEINESLIDMVASTQKTSNDNNVIKFGDNSSAIKGFKHTKLRPTNVRDPSQVVKEETESDIIFTAETHNMPTAVAPFSGATTGTGGRIRDVQGVGRGGHTVAGTAGYSVGNLHIPGYEMPWEEKGWEYPNNFASPLQIIIDASNGASDYGNKFGEPLISGFVQSYGLKNGDNVREEFVKPIMFSGGIGYMPHNMIKKNKPEKGMMLVKVGGPVYRIGVGGGAASSVAVQGGDARDHALDFGAVQRGDAEMGNRLNRVVRGCLEADINPVESIHDQGAGGNGNVLKELVEPEGAVVYTKEFQLGDPTITTLELWGAEYQENDALLCSKENRAVLEDICRRERCPVSFVGEVTGDGYMSLVEDSYTNKYLNRNERLKPETQSKMPYDLHLEAVLGNMPRKTFDLVTEKRTKLPLSLPQNVTVHDALNRVLRLVNVASKRYLTNK
;
A
#
# COMPACT_ATOMS: atom_id res chain seq x y z
N MET A 1 24.07 -24.24 -8.28
CA MET A 1 23.18 -23.22 -8.89
C MET A 1 22.00 -23.13 -7.96
N CYS A 2 21.81 -22.00 -7.28
CA CYS A 2 20.78 -21.90 -6.24
C CYS A 2 19.38 -21.57 -6.81
N ILE A 3 19.25 -21.25 -8.11
CA ILE A 3 17.95 -21.03 -8.76
C ILE A 3 17.65 -22.14 -9.77
N LEU A 4 16.62 -22.93 -9.49
CA LEU A 4 16.06 -23.93 -10.39
C LEU A 4 15.04 -23.27 -11.33
N ARG A 5 14.97 -23.75 -12.58
CA ARG A 5 14.01 -23.23 -13.57
C ARG A 5 13.12 -24.33 -14.13
N PHE A 6 11.83 -24.03 -14.20
CA PHE A 6 10.84 -24.87 -14.85
C PHE A 6 10.02 -24.04 -15.84
N PHE A 7 9.60 -24.66 -16.93
CA PHE A 7 8.95 -23.97 -18.04
C PHE A 7 7.58 -24.59 -18.31
N CYS A 8 6.57 -23.77 -18.54
CA CYS A 8 5.24 -24.22 -18.95
C CYS A 8 4.83 -23.53 -20.24
N SER A 9 4.47 -24.32 -21.25
CA SER A 9 3.91 -23.78 -22.49
C SER A 9 2.54 -23.15 -22.21
N GLU A 10 2.22 -22.04 -22.90
CA GLU A 10 0.96 -21.28 -22.78
C GLU A 10 0.82 -20.49 -21.47
N ALA A 11 1.29 -19.24 -21.46
CA ALA A 11 1.14 -18.33 -20.32
C ALA A 11 -0.27 -17.76 -20.17
N PHE A 12 -1.03 -17.70 -21.26
CA PHE A 12 -2.35 -17.07 -21.30
C PHE A 12 -3.34 -17.91 -22.10
N SER A 13 -4.63 -17.61 -21.90
CA SER A 13 -5.69 -18.14 -22.77
C SER A 13 -5.47 -17.71 -24.23
N ALA A 14 -5.98 -18.50 -25.18
CA ALA A 14 -5.90 -18.18 -26.60
C ALA A 14 -6.45 -16.77 -26.94
N HIS A 15 -7.51 -16.34 -26.23
CA HIS A 15 -8.08 -15.01 -26.38
C HIS A 15 -7.11 -13.91 -25.94
N LYS A 16 -6.49 -14.05 -24.77
CA LYS A 16 -5.54 -13.06 -24.26
C LYS A 16 -4.26 -13.00 -25.11
N THR A 17 -3.77 -14.15 -25.56
CA THR A 17 -2.65 -14.22 -26.51
C THR A 17 -2.97 -13.47 -27.81
N LYS A 18 -4.20 -13.61 -28.33
CA LYS A 18 -4.65 -12.86 -29.51
C LYS A 18 -4.72 -11.35 -29.26
N GLU A 19 -5.25 -10.91 -28.12
CA GLU A 19 -5.29 -9.49 -27.73
C GLU A 19 -3.87 -8.88 -27.68
N ILE A 20 -2.91 -9.61 -27.12
CA ILE A 20 -1.51 -9.17 -27.05
C ILE A 20 -0.90 -9.11 -28.45
N LEU A 21 -1.15 -10.12 -29.30
CA LEU A 21 -0.71 -10.13 -30.69
C LEU A 21 -1.24 -8.91 -31.45
N GLU A 22 -2.52 -8.58 -31.31
CA GLU A 22 -3.13 -7.40 -31.94
C GLU A 22 -2.45 -6.09 -31.48
N LYS A 23 -2.10 -5.97 -30.20
CA LYS A 23 -1.33 -4.81 -29.68
C LYS A 23 0.08 -4.75 -30.27
N LEU A 24 0.76 -5.90 -30.36
CA LEU A 24 2.10 -5.96 -30.97
C LEU A 24 2.06 -5.61 -32.46
N GLN A 25 1.01 -6.01 -33.18
CA GLN A 25 0.82 -5.67 -34.59
C GLN A 25 0.59 -4.17 -34.84
N GLN A 26 0.08 -3.44 -33.85
CA GLN A 26 0.01 -1.97 -33.90
C GLN A 26 1.39 -1.32 -33.77
N VAL A 27 2.33 -1.97 -33.08
CA VAL A 27 3.73 -1.54 -32.99
C VAL A 27 4.47 -1.88 -34.28
N ASP A 28 4.28 -3.11 -34.79
CA ASP A 28 4.91 -3.57 -36.03
C ASP A 28 4.01 -4.55 -36.80
N ALA A 29 3.52 -4.12 -37.96
CA ALA A 29 2.60 -4.88 -38.79
C ALA A 29 3.22 -6.16 -39.43
N ASP A 30 4.54 -6.35 -39.36
CA ASP A 30 5.23 -7.56 -39.87
C ASP A 30 5.11 -8.75 -38.90
N ILE A 31 4.54 -8.55 -37.71
CA ILE A 31 4.34 -9.62 -36.71
C ILE A 31 3.15 -10.50 -37.11
N VAL A 32 3.40 -11.81 -37.23
CA VAL A 32 2.42 -12.78 -37.72
C VAL A 32 1.94 -13.76 -36.65
N GLU A 33 2.78 -14.05 -35.65
CA GLU A 33 2.49 -15.05 -34.63
C GLU A 33 3.13 -14.68 -33.29
N LEU A 34 2.42 -15.01 -32.21
CA LEU A 34 2.88 -14.89 -30.84
C LEU A 34 2.72 -16.23 -30.12
N SER A 35 3.80 -16.72 -29.53
CA SER A 35 3.77 -17.85 -28.59
C SER A 35 4.28 -17.42 -27.22
N THR A 36 3.79 -18.05 -26.16
CA THR A 36 4.11 -17.69 -24.77
C THR A 36 4.52 -18.90 -23.93
N GLU A 37 5.47 -18.68 -23.02
CA GLU A 37 5.98 -19.68 -22.08
C GLU A 37 6.15 -19.03 -20.71
N LEU A 38 5.67 -19.67 -19.64
CA LEU A 38 5.99 -19.28 -18.28
C LEU A 38 7.33 -19.88 -17.88
N CYS A 39 8.13 -19.12 -17.14
CA CYS A 39 9.35 -19.58 -16.50
C CYS A 39 9.23 -19.37 -14.99
N TYR A 40 9.19 -20.47 -14.24
CA TYR A 40 9.21 -20.49 -12.79
C TYR A 40 10.67 -20.47 -12.33
N HIS A 41 11.04 -19.49 -11.53
CA HIS A 41 12.36 -19.36 -10.93
C HIS A 41 12.26 -19.70 -9.44
N VAL A 42 12.86 -20.82 -9.04
CA VAL A 42 12.78 -21.34 -7.67
C VAL A 42 14.14 -21.16 -7.01
N GLU A 43 14.25 -20.17 -6.13
CA GLU A 43 15.46 -19.91 -5.35
C GLU A 43 15.50 -20.81 -4.11
N LEU A 44 16.63 -21.49 -3.94
CA LEU A 44 16.95 -22.30 -2.79
C LEU A 44 17.81 -21.51 -1.79
N ARG A 45 17.66 -21.86 -0.51
CA ARG A 45 18.47 -21.32 0.59
C ARG A 45 19.97 -21.48 0.30
N GLU A 46 20.76 -20.50 0.74
CA GLU A 46 22.21 -20.59 0.71
C GLU A 46 22.71 -21.90 1.35
N GLY A 47 23.62 -22.59 0.67
CA GLY A 47 24.12 -23.92 1.07
C GLY A 47 23.27 -25.11 0.59
N CYS A 48 22.10 -24.89 -0.01
CA CYS A 48 21.30 -25.93 -0.65
C CYS A 48 21.50 -25.91 -2.17
N ASP A 49 22.36 -26.81 -2.67
CA ASP A 49 22.68 -26.88 -4.11
C ASP A 49 21.69 -27.72 -4.94
N TYR A 50 20.87 -28.55 -4.30
CA TYR A 50 19.90 -29.41 -4.98
C TYR A 50 18.76 -29.84 -4.06
N LEU A 51 17.59 -30.09 -4.66
CA LEU A 51 16.47 -30.79 -4.02
C LEU A 51 16.55 -32.28 -4.36
N ASN A 52 16.21 -33.15 -3.41
CA ASN A 52 16.15 -34.59 -3.66
C ASN A 52 14.99 -34.96 -4.61
N ILE A 53 14.99 -36.18 -5.14
CA ILE A 53 14.01 -36.60 -6.16
C ILE A 53 12.55 -36.50 -5.70
N ASN A 54 12.28 -36.70 -4.41
CA ASN A 54 10.93 -36.59 -3.86
C ASN A 54 10.51 -35.12 -3.74
N GLN A 55 11.41 -34.26 -3.26
CA GLN A 55 11.18 -32.81 -3.21
C GLN A 55 10.93 -32.23 -4.60
N ILE A 56 11.70 -32.63 -5.62
CA ILE A 56 11.49 -32.23 -7.02
C ILE A 56 10.12 -32.70 -7.54
N LYS A 57 9.68 -33.92 -7.20
CA LYS A 57 8.34 -34.41 -7.59
C LYS A 57 7.23 -33.56 -6.98
N VAL A 58 7.34 -33.23 -5.69
CA VAL A 58 6.37 -32.36 -5.00
C VAL A 58 6.37 -30.97 -5.62
N LEU A 59 7.54 -30.37 -5.84
CA LEU A 59 7.67 -29.06 -6.46
C LEU A 59 7.06 -29.03 -7.88
N LYS A 60 7.35 -30.04 -8.70
CA LYS A 60 6.74 -30.16 -10.03
C LYS A 60 5.23 -30.30 -9.97
N TRP A 61 4.72 -31.07 -9.01
CA TRP A 61 3.28 -31.22 -8.80
C TRP A 61 2.63 -29.88 -8.42
N LEU A 62 3.25 -29.09 -7.54
CA LEU A 62 2.79 -27.75 -7.18
C LEU A 62 2.78 -26.78 -8.36
N LEU A 63 3.84 -26.82 -9.19
CA LEU A 63 4.01 -25.91 -10.33
C LEU A 63 3.19 -26.31 -11.57
N SER A 64 2.64 -27.53 -11.59
CA SER A 64 1.89 -28.03 -12.75
C SER A 64 0.41 -27.72 -12.61
N SER A 65 -0.22 -27.29 -13.71
CA SER A 65 -1.67 -27.22 -13.78
C SER A 65 -2.28 -28.61 -13.59
N PRO A 66 -3.28 -28.80 -12.71
CA PRO A 66 -4.01 -30.07 -12.60
C PRO A 66 -4.69 -30.48 -13.92
N LEU A 67 -4.99 -29.51 -14.79
CA LEU A 67 -5.60 -29.75 -16.10
C LEU A 67 -4.58 -30.18 -17.16
N GLN A 68 -3.30 -29.81 -16.97
CA GLN A 68 -2.22 -30.12 -17.89
C GLN A 68 -0.94 -30.52 -17.13
N PRO A 69 -0.94 -31.65 -16.41
CA PRO A 69 0.17 -32.02 -15.52
C PRO A 69 1.49 -32.33 -16.25
N GLN A 70 1.44 -32.53 -17.57
CA GLN A 70 2.61 -32.79 -18.43
C GLN A 70 3.15 -31.53 -19.12
N ALA A 71 2.54 -30.36 -18.90
CA ALA A 71 2.95 -29.11 -19.54
C ALA A 71 4.26 -28.55 -18.96
N LEU A 72 4.57 -28.88 -17.69
CA LEU A 72 5.77 -28.43 -17.01
C LEU A 72 7.02 -29.20 -17.46
N ARG A 73 8.04 -28.46 -17.88
CA ARG A 73 9.31 -28.97 -18.42
C ARG A 73 10.50 -28.42 -17.64
N ASN A 74 11.63 -29.12 -17.70
CA ASN A 74 12.89 -28.65 -17.10
C ASN A 74 13.66 -27.67 -18.01
N GLU A 75 13.30 -27.61 -19.29
CA GLU A 75 14.00 -26.82 -20.30
C GLU A 75 12.98 -26.07 -21.15
N THR A 76 13.36 -24.87 -21.57
CA THR A 76 12.54 -24.04 -22.47
C THR A 76 12.30 -24.74 -23.80
N VAL A 77 11.13 -24.51 -24.40
CA VAL A 77 10.80 -24.96 -25.75
C VAL A 77 11.43 -24.07 -26.83
N TYR A 78 11.93 -22.89 -26.46
CA TYR A 78 12.53 -21.92 -27.37
C TYR A 78 14.05 -22.09 -27.52
N LYS A 79 14.50 -23.29 -27.92
CA LYS A 79 15.93 -23.59 -28.09
C LYS A 79 16.52 -23.06 -29.39
N ASP A 80 15.74 -23.11 -30.48
CA ASP A 80 16.18 -22.78 -31.84
C ASP A 80 15.41 -21.57 -32.38
N VAL A 81 15.70 -20.38 -31.84
CA VAL A 81 15.08 -19.11 -32.29
C VAL A 81 15.57 -18.77 -33.70
N LYS A 82 14.63 -18.69 -34.66
CA LYS A 82 14.95 -18.37 -36.06
C LYS A 82 15.29 -16.89 -36.22
N GLY A 83 15.96 -16.53 -37.32
CA GLY A 83 16.25 -15.11 -37.65
C GLY A 83 15.02 -14.23 -37.90
N SER A 84 13.83 -14.82 -37.99
CA SER A 84 12.53 -14.13 -38.04
C SER A 84 11.82 -14.09 -36.68
N GLN A 85 12.51 -14.41 -35.59
CA GLN A 85 11.93 -14.53 -34.27
C GLN A 85 12.77 -13.79 -33.22
N ILE A 86 12.10 -13.26 -32.20
CA ILE A 86 12.74 -12.71 -31.00
C ILE A 86 12.03 -13.23 -29.76
N ILE A 87 12.76 -13.29 -28.64
CA ILE A 87 12.20 -13.56 -27.33
C ILE A 87 12.32 -12.30 -26.49
N ILE A 88 11.20 -11.87 -25.92
CA ILE A 88 11.18 -10.87 -24.85
C ILE A 88 10.73 -11.60 -23.59
N GLU A 89 11.55 -11.59 -22.54
CA GLU A 89 11.17 -12.13 -21.23
C GLU A 89 10.85 -10.99 -20.28
N ILE A 90 9.67 -11.06 -19.65
CA ILE A 90 9.19 -10.07 -18.69
C ILE A 90 8.98 -10.78 -17.36
N GLY A 91 9.56 -10.26 -16.29
CA GLY A 91 9.33 -10.74 -14.94
C GLY A 91 9.18 -9.60 -13.93
N PRO A 92 8.90 -9.93 -12.67
CA PRO A 92 8.88 -8.94 -11.60
C PRO A 92 10.27 -8.31 -11.44
N ARG A 93 10.28 -7.06 -10.96
CA ARG A 93 11.53 -6.41 -10.56
C ARG A 93 12.15 -7.16 -9.37
N PHE A 94 13.49 -7.24 -9.34
CA PHE A 94 14.21 -8.09 -8.40
C PHE A 94 14.19 -7.59 -6.94
N ASN A 95 13.97 -6.28 -6.76
CA ASN A 95 14.08 -5.57 -5.48
C ASN A 95 12.96 -5.82 -4.48
N PHE A 96 11.93 -6.58 -4.84
CA PHE A 96 10.91 -7.02 -3.88
C PHE A 96 10.34 -8.36 -4.34
N SER A 97 9.82 -9.15 -3.39
CA SER A 97 9.09 -10.38 -3.70
C SER A 97 7.63 -10.08 -4.02
N THR A 98 7.09 -10.69 -5.06
CA THR A 98 5.65 -10.56 -5.37
C THR A 98 4.79 -11.19 -4.26
N ALA A 99 3.52 -10.79 -4.15
CA ALA A 99 2.56 -11.46 -3.26
C ALA A 99 2.41 -12.94 -3.62
N ASP A 100 2.37 -13.26 -4.91
CA ASP A 100 2.34 -14.64 -5.40
C ASP A 100 3.56 -15.45 -4.97
N SER A 101 4.77 -14.84 -4.97
CA SER A 101 5.99 -15.46 -4.46
C SER A 101 5.89 -15.77 -2.96
N SER A 102 5.47 -14.79 -2.15
CA SER A 102 5.29 -14.98 -0.70
C SER A 102 4.30 -16.11 -0.39
N ASN A 103 3.17 -16.14 -1.07
CA ASN A 103 2.15 -17.18 -0.91
C ASN A 103 2.64 -18.55 -1.41
N SER A 104 3.38 -18.60 -2.53
CA SER A 104 3.95 -19.83 -3.08
C SER A 104 5.01 -20.44 -2.17
N VAL A 105 5.88 -19.61 -1.56
CA VAL A 105 6.87 -20.07 -0.59
C VAL A 105 6.20 -20.67 0.64
N GLN A 106 5.12 -20.08 1.15
CA GLN A 106 4.39 -20.65 2.29
C GLN A 106 3.69 -21.97 1.96
N ILE A 107 3.25 -22.17 0.72
CA ILE A 107 2.77 -23.47 0.24
C ILE A 107 3.92 -24.48 0.28
N CYS A 108 5.10 -24.12 -0.25
CA CYS A 108 6.31 -24.94 -0.20
C CYS A 108 6.67 -25.33 1.25
N GLU A 109 6.68 -24.37 2.17
CA GLU A 109 6.92 -24.63 3.60
C GLU A 109 5.90 -25.62 4.18
N SER A 110 4.62 -25.47 3.85
CA SER A 110 3.53 -26.32 4.33
C SER A 110 3.65 -27.78 3.88
N VAL A 111 4.32 -28.04 2.76
CA VAL A 111 4.54 -29.40 2.22
C VAL A 111 5.96 -29.93 2.47
N GLY A 112 6.74 -29.24 3.31
CA GLY A 112 8.08 -29.69 3.72
C GLY A 112 9.24 -29.27 2.80
N LEU A 113 9.02 -28.32 1.88
CA LEU A 113 10.05 -27.75 1.00
C LEU A 113 10.69 -26.50 1.64
N HIS A 114 11.25 -26.64 2.85
CA HIS A 114 11.79 -25.55 3.66
C HIS A 114 13.01 -24.83 3.08
N ASP A 115 13.66 -25.43 2.08
CA ASP A 115 14.80 -24.86 1.39
C ASP A 115 14.38 -23.90 0.27
N VAL A 116 13.11 -23.89 -0.16
CA VAL A 116 12.63 -22.92 -1.15
C VAL A 116 12.36 -21.60 -0.44
N ILE A 117 13.13 -20.57 -0.76
CA ILE A 117 13.05 -19.26 -0.08
C ILE A 117 12.40 -18.17 -0.94
N ARG A 118 12.34 -18.36 -2.27
CA ARG A 118 11.68 -17.43 -3.19
C ARG A 118 11.19 -18.17 -4.44
N LEU A 119 10.01 -17.82 -4.94
CA LEU A 119 9.43 -18.41 -6.14
C LEU A 119 8.79 -17.32 -7.00
N GLU A 120 9.46 -16.94 -8.09
CA GLU A 120 8.95 -15.92 -9.01
C GLU A 120 8.60 -16.53 -10.36
N VAL A 121 7.74 -15.85 -11.11
CA VAL A 121 7.34 -16.27 -12.46
C VAL A 121 7.61 -15.13 -13.45
N SER A 122 8.31 -15.45 -14.53
CA SER A 122 8.42 -14.57 -15.70
C SER A 122 7.64 -15.16 -16.88
N THR A 123 7.22 -14.29 -17.80
CA THR A 123 6.58 -14.66 -19.05
C THR A 123 7.53 -14.39 -20.21
N ARG A 124 7.72 -15.40 -21.06
CA ARG A 124 8.56 -15.36 -22.25
C ARG A 124 7.67 -15.28 -23.49
N TYR A 125 7.81 -14.20 -24.25
CA TYR A 125 7.06 -13.91 -25.46
C TYR A 125 7.94 -14.20 -26.68
N LEU A 126 7.63 -15.27 -27.42
CA LEU A 126 8.25 -15.55 -28.71
C LEU A 126 7.44 -14.85 -29.81
N ILE A 127 7.99 -13.76 -30.33
CA ILE A 127 7.37 -12.94 -31.38
C ILE A 127 7.96 -13.39 -32.72
N THR A 128 7.09 -13.76 -33.66
CA THR A 128 7.49 -14.19 -35.00
C THR A 128 7.07 -13.16 -36.05
N PHE A 129 8.03 -12.75 -36.87
CA PHE A 129 7.85 -11.87 -38.03
C PHE A 129 7.64 -12.67 -39.31
N GLY A 130 6.95 -12.09 -40.30
CA GLY A 130 6.72 -12.71 -41.61
C GLY A 130 8.01 -12.98 -42.40
N ARG A 131 9.11 -12.31 -42.04
CA ARG A 131 10.43 -12.46 -42.66
C ARG A 131 11.56 -12.27 -41.65
N PRO A 132 12.79 -12.75 -41.94
CA PRO A 132 13.96 -12.45 -41.13
C PRO A 132 14.13 -10.94 -40.94
N LYS A 133 14.32 -10.51 -39.69
CA LYS A 133 14.33 -9.10 -39.33
C LYS A 133 15.34 -8.84 -38.22
N ASN A 134 16.19 -7.84 -38.43
CA ASN A 134 17.06 -7.34 -37.37
C ASN A 134 16.27 -6.35 -36.51
N VAL A 135 16.10 -6.66 -35.23
CA VAL A 135 15.33 -5.85 -34.29
C VAL A 135 16.29 -4.89 -33.58
N SER A 136 16.14 -3.59 -33.83
CA SER A 136 16.90 -2.57 -33.12
C SER A 136 16.46 -2.48 -31.65
N GLU A 137 17.32 -1.94 -30.79
CA GLU A 137 17.01 -1.71 -29.38
C GLU A 137 15.72 -0.87 -29.20
N LYS A 138 15.56 0.19 -30.00
CA LYS A 138 14.34 1.02 -30.02
C LYS A 138 13.08 0.20 -30.36
N LEU A 139 13.17 -0.72 -31.32
CA LEU A 139 12.03 -1.58 -31.67
C LEU A 139 11.77 -2.61 -30.56
N HIS A 140 12.84 -3.16 -29.95
CA HIS A 140 12.73 -4.08 -28.83
C HIS A 140 12.00 -3.44 -27.64
N GLU A 141 12.36 -2.21 -27.26
CA GLU A 141 11.68 -1.46 -26.21
C GLU A 141 10.22 -1.16 -26.56
N ALA A 142 9.95 -0.76 -27.81
CA ALA A 142 8.59 -0.50 -28.27
C ALA A 142 7.70 -1.75 -28.23
N LEU A 143 8.26 -2.94 -28.54
CA LEU A 143 7.57 -4.22 -28.44
C LEU A 143 7.39 -4.69 -27.00
N ALA A 144 8.33 -4.38 -26.10
CA ALA A 144 8.23 -4.71 -24.68
C ALA A 144 7.23 -3.82 -23.92
N ALA A 145 7.07 -2.55 -24.33
CA ALA A 145 6.20 -1.58 -23.67
C ALA A 145 4.75 -2.07 -23.43
N PRO A 146 4.03 -2.69 -24.40
CA PRO A 146 2.69 -3.22 -24.15
C PRO A 146 2.65 -4.56 -23.40
N LEU A 147 3.79 -5.19 -23.13
CA LEU A 147 3.88 -6.54 -22.53
C LEU A 147 4.07 -6.53 -21.01
N HIS A 148 4.34 -5.37 -20.41
CA HIS A 148 4.64 -5.29 -18.99
C HIS A 148 4.16 -3.98 -18.36
N ASP A 149 3.91 -4.03 -17.06
CA ASP A 149 3.79 -2.82 -16.25
C ASP A 149 5.20 -2.34 -15.87
N ARG A 150 5.64 -1.23 -16.45
CA ARG A 150 6.96 -0.63 -16.19
C ARG A 150 7.22 -0.33 -14.70
N MET A 151 6.17 -0.18 -13.89
CA MET A 151 6.29 0.14 -12.47
C MET A 151 6.62 -1.09 -11.63
N THR A 152 6.05 -2.25 -11.96
CA THR A 152 6.17 -3.49 -11.16
C THR A 152 7.04 -4.57 -11.81
N GLN A 153 7.22 -4.51 -13.12
CA GLN A 153 7.92 -5.52 -13.93
C GLN A 153 9.11 -4.89 -14.68
N CYS A 154 10.00 -5.76 -15.18
CA CYS A 154 11.10 -5.37 -16.05
C CYS A 154 11.41 -6.45 -17.09
N ILE A 155 12.18 -6.07 -18.09
CA ILE A 155 12.71 -6.97 -19.11
C ILE A 155 13.89 -7.75 -18.54
N TYR A 156 13.85 -9.08 -18.66
CA TYR A 156 14.95 -9.95 -18.29
C TYR A 156 15.91 -10.12 -19.48
N THR A 157 17.19 -9.89 -19.24
CA THR A 157 18.29 -10.01 -20.20
C THR A 157 19.32 -11.01 -19.70
N LYS A 158 20.29 -11.39 -20.53
CA LYS A 158 21.36 -12.32 -20.11
C LYS A 158 22.23 -11.76 -18.99
N GLU A 159 22.28 -10.44 -18.90
CA GLU A 159 23.08 -9.66 -17.96
C GLU A 159 22.39 -9.51 -16.61
N ASN A 160 21.06 -9.34 -16.57
CA ASN A 160 20.32 -9.09 -15.32
C ASN A 160 19.60 -10.33 -14.75
N LEU A 161 19.44 -11.41 -15.53
CA LEU A 161 18.69 -12.59 -15.11
C LEU A 161 19.38 -13.26 -13.90
N PRO A 162 18.70 -13.40 -12.74
CA PRO A 162 19.30 -13.93 -11.52
C PRO A 162 19.87 -15.33 -11.70
N ARG A 163 21.10 -15.60 -11.26
CA ARG A 163 21.75 -16.91 -11.43
C ARG A 163 21.88 -17.67 -10.11
N VAL A 164 22.27 -16.96 -9.07
CA VAL A 164 22.49 -17.49 -7.72
C VAL A 164 21.40 -17.01 -6.78
N SER A 165 21.09 -15.71 -6.78
CA SER A 165 20.05 -15.17 -5.91
C SER A 165 19.31 -14.03 -6.58
N PHE A 166 18.02 -13.87 -6.28
CA PHE A 166 17.30 -12.67 -6.68
C PHE A 166 17.88 -11.39 -6.06
N ASN A 167 18.67 -11.52 -4.99
CA ASN A 167 19.33 -10.40 -4.32
C ASN A 167 20.71 -10.07 -4.93
N GLU A 168 21.21 -10.83 -5.91
CA GLU A 168 22.60 -10.70 -6.40
C GLU A 168 22.89 -9.37 -7.10
N GLY A 169 21.85 -8.76 -7.72
CA GLY A 169 21.91 -7.46 -8.36
C GLY A 169 21.48 -6.29 -7.48
N LEU A 170 21.14 -6.54 -6.21
CA LEU A 170 20.75 -5.45 -5.30
C LEU A 170 21.99 -4.68 -4.82
N PRO A 171 21.86 -3.36 -4.60
CA PRO A 171 22.94 -2.57 -4.04
C PRO A 171 23.37 -3.15 -2.68
N LYS A 172 24.67 -3.44 -2.55
CA LYS A 172 25.25 -3.95 -1.30
C LYS A 172 25.72 -2.83 -0.37
N ASP A 173 26.10 -1.69 -0.97
CA ASP A 173 26.56 -0.51 -0.25
C ASP A 173 25.41 0.49 -0.15
N LEU A 174 24.46 0.23 0.75
CA LEU A 174 23.41 1.18 1.07
C LEU A 174 23.91 2.21 2.07
N GLU A 175 23.56 3.47 1.82
CA GLU A 175 24.00 4.57 2.69
C GLU A 175 23.40 4.39 4.09
N PRO A 176 24.21 4.34 5.16
CA PRO A 176 23.67 4.36 6.51
C PRO A 176 22.99 5.69 6.80
N TRP A 177 22.19 5.73 7.86
CA TRP A 177 21.71 7.01 8.35
C TRP A 177 22.88 7.89 8.81
N PHE A 178 22.69 9.20 8.77
CA PHE A 178 23.73 10.17 9.09
C PHE A 178 23.21 11.30 9.97
N VAL A 179 24.10 11.98 10.67
CA VAL A 179 23.79 13.18 11.47
C VAL A 179 23.85 14.41 10.57
N VAL A 180 22.83 15.27 10.65
CA VAL A 180 22.73 16.50 9.85
C VAL A 180 23.26 17.66 10.67
N PRO A 181 24.33 18.36 10.25
CA PRO A 181 25.08 19.31 11.08
C PRO A 181 24.38 20.68 11.21
N LEU A 182 23.15 20.73 11.70
CA LEU A 182 22.35 21.96 11.83
C LEU A 182 22.96 22.99 12.78
N GLN A 183 23.62 22.57 13.86
CA GLN A 183 24.26 23.49 14.81
C GLN A 183 25.41 24.28 14.18
N LYS A 184 26.15 23.65 13.26
CA LYS A 184 27.33 24.25 12.61
C LYS A 184 26.97 24.95 11.31
N GLU A 185 26.16 24.31 10.48
CA GLU A 185 25.88 24.74 9.11
C GLU A 185 24.53 25.47 8.97
N GLY A 186 23.66 25.38 9.98
CA GLY A 186 22.39 26.09 9.99
C GLY A 186 21.42 25.64 8.89
N ARG A 187 20.62 26.60 8.41
CA ARG A 187 19.60 26.39 7.36
C ARG A 187 20.13 25.76 6.06
N PRO A 188 21.33 26.09 5.55
CA PRO A 188 21.91 25.39 4.40
C PRO A 188 21.98 23.86 4.53
N ALA A 189 22.27 23.32 5.72
CA ALA A 189 22.27 21.87 5.94
C ALA A 189 20.84 21.29 5.92
N MET A 190 19.86 22.02 6.44
CA MET A 190 18.43 21.67 6.35
C MET A 190 17.95 21.63 4.89
N GLU A 191 18.29 22.63 4.09
CA GLU A 191 17.92 22.68 2.67
C GLU A 191 18.56 21.54 1.87
N LYS A 192 19.83 21.23 2.17
CA LYS A 192 20.55 20.12 1.54
C LYS A 192 19.93 18.76 1.87
N VAL A 193 19.58 18.50 3.13
CA VAL A 193 18.93 17.23 3.52
C VAL A 193 17.49 17.15 3.01
N ASN A 194 16.73 18.25 3.04
CA ASN A 194 15.39 18.33 2.48
C ASN A 194 15.37 17.91 1.00
N LYS A 195 16.32 18.44 0.21
CA LYS A 195 16.49 18.06 -1.20
C LYS A 195 17.00 16.62 -1.36
N LYS A 196 17.99 16.19 -0.56
CA LYS A 196 18.59 14.86 -0.67
C LYS A 196 17.58 13.74 -0.39
N LEU A 197 16.75 13.90 0.64
CA LEU A 197 15.79 12.88 1.08
C LEU A 197 14.37 13.10 0.54
N GLY A 198 14.11 14.21 -0.15
CA GLY A 198 12.78 14.55 -0.66
C GLY A 198 11.76 14.79 0.46
N LEU A 199 12.15 15.48 1.54
CA LEU A 199 11.32 15.65 2.75
C LEU A 199 10.10 16.55 2.52
N ALA A 200 10.10 17.35 1.44
CA ALA A 200 9.03 18.28 1.09
C ALA A 200 8.73 19.33 2.17
N PHE A 201 9.72 19.67 3.00
CA PHE A 201 9.57 20.76 3.98
C PHE A 201 9.44 22.10 3.28
N ASP A 202 8.40 22.85 3.65
CA ASP A 202 8.26 24.26 3.30
C ASP A 202 9.15 25.14 4.20
N SER A 203 9.16 26.46 3.96
CA SER A 203 9.94 27.38 4.79
C SER A 203 9.52 27.37 6.26
N TRP A 204 8.23 27.21 6.54
CA TRP A 204 7.72 27.17 7.91
C TRP A 204 8.19 25.90 8.62
N ASP A 205 8.13 24.74 7.94
CA ASP A 205 8.59 23.46 8.48
C ASP A 205 10.08 23.52 8.81
N MET A 206 10.89 24.05 7.88
CA MET A 206 12.33 24.21 8.08
C MET A 206 12.65 25.11 9.28
N ASP A 207 12.01 26.27 9.40
CA ASP A 207 12.23 27.19 10.51
C ASP A 207 11.81 26.56 11.85
N PHE A 208 10.69 25.82 11.87
CA PHE A 208 10.20 25.13 13.05
C PHE A 208 11.18 24.04 13.54
N TYR A 209 11.63 23.15 12.65
CA TYR A 209 12.56 22.07 13.04
C TYR A 209 13.96 22.59 13.34
N MET A 210 14.40 23.66 12.67
CA MET A 210 15.63 24.37 13.04
C MET A 210 15.56 24.87 14.48
N ASP A 211 14.47 25.54 14.88
CA ASP A 211 14.28 25.98 16.26
C ASP A 211 14.25 24.79 17.25
N MET A 212 13.53 23.73 16.90
CA MET A 212 13.43 22.53 17.72
C MET A 212 14.80 21.90 17.98
N PHE A 213 15.60 21.62 16.94
CA PHE A 213 16.88 20.93 17.10
C PHE A 213 17.99 21.85 17.63
N VAL A 214 18.11 23.07 17.10
CA VAL A 214 19.22 23.98 17.44
C VAL A 214 18.98 24.68 18.78
N ASN A 215 17.79 25.23 19.01
CA ASN A 215 17.55 26.08 20.19
C ASN A 215 16.99 25.31 21.38
N LYS A 216 16.05 24.38 21.15
CA LYS A 216 15.36 23.64 22.23
C LYS A 216 16.12 22.38 22.64
N LEU A 217 16.36 21.46 21.70
CA LEU A 217 17.05 20.19 21.95
C LEU A 217 18.57 20.34 22.03
N LYS A 218 19.13 21.40 21.43
CA LYS A 218 20.57 21.73 21.41
C LYS A 218 21.44 20.56 20.91
N ARG A 219 20.96 19.88 19.86
CA ARG A 219 21.69 18.80 19.19
C ARG A 219 21.36 18.75 17.71
N ASP A 220 22.24 18.11 16.96
CA ASP A 220 21.97 17.80 15.56
C ASP A 220 20.96 16.64 15.45
N PRO A 221 20.03 16.68 14.47
CA PRO A 221 19.14 15.56 14.17
C PRO A 221 19.84 14.49 13.33
N THR A 222 19.30 13.28 13.36
CA THR A 222 19.63 12.25 12.37
C THR A 222 18.78 12.40 11.10
N SER A 223 19.22 11.78 10.01
CA SER A 223 18.42 11.65 8.79
C SER A 223 17.12 10.89 9.02
N VAL A 224 17.08 9.92 9.95
CA VAL A 224 15.87 9.16 10.31
C VAL A 224 14.87 10.02 11.05
N GLU A 225 15.33 10.87 11.98
CA GLU A 225 14.47 11.82 12.69
C GLU A 225 13.83 12.84 11.74
N LEU A 226 14.61 13.44 10.83
CA LEU A 226 14.05 14.38 9.85
C LEU A 226 13.11 13.69 8.87
N PHE A 227 13.40 12.45 8.47
CA PHE A 227 12.53 11.67 7.60
C PHE A 227 11.19 11.34 8.28
N ASP A 228 11.24 10.89 9.54
CA ASP A 228 10.06 10.62 10.37
C ASP A 228 9.18 11.86 10.54
N LEU A 229 9.79 13.02 10.85
CA LEU A 229 9.09 14.29 11.00
C LEU A 229 8.43 14.74 9.68
N ALA A 230 9.08 14.50 8.54
CA ALA A 230 8.52 14.78 7.23
C ALA A 230 7.25 13.97 6.92
N GLN A 231 7.24 12.69 7.27
CA GLN A 231 6.06 11.86 7.05
C GLN A 231 4.95 12.20 8.05
N SER A 232 5.30 12.28 9.33
CA SER A 232 4.35 12.51 10.44
C SER A 232 3.65 13.87 10.34
N ASN A 233 4.32 14.89 9.80
CA ASN A 233 3.79 16.24 9.67
C ASN A 233 3.47 16.65 8.22
N SER A 234 3.35 15.68 7.32
CA SER A 234 2.80 15.90 5.97
C SER A 234 1.34 16.36 6.02
N GLU A 235 0.84 16.96 4.93
CA GLU A 235 -0.59 17.32 4.83
C GLU A 235 -1.49 16.09 4.98
N HIS A 236 -1.04 14.95 4.43
CA HIS A 236 -1.76 13.68 4.49
C HIS A 236 -1.98 13.20 5.93
N SER A 237 -0.97 13.32 6.81
CA SER A 237 -1.05 12.80 8.18
C SER A 237 -1.62 13.80 9.18
N ARG A 238 -1.31 15.10 9.05
CA ARG A 238 -1.77 16.11 10.02
C ARG A 238 -3.06 16.82 9.63
N HIS A 239 -3.42 16.82 8.35
CA HIS A 239 -4.56 17.56 7.80
C HIS A 239 -4.47 19.05 8.13
N TRP A 240 -3.35 19.70 7.79
CA TRP A 240 -3.13 21.11 8.16
C TRP A 240 -4.20 22.00 7.60
N PHE A 241 -4.69 21.75 6.38
CA PHE A 241 -5.76 22.53 5.80
C PHE A 241 -7.07 22.38 6.60
N PHE A 242 -7.43 21.15 6.98
CA PHE A 242 -8.69 20.86 7.67
C PHE A 242 -8.72 21.36 9.13
N LYS A 243 -7.55 21.42 9.78
CA LYS A 243 -7.38 21.90 11.17
C LYS A 243 -6.87 23.35 11.27
N GLY A 244 -6.47 23.93 10.14
CA GLY A 244 -5.81 25.23 10.05
C GLY A 244 -6.73 26.40 10.33
N LYS A 245 -6.14 27.59 10.41
CA LYS A 245 -6.87 28.86 10.43
C LYS A 245 -7.18 29.28 9.00
N LEU A 246 -8.43 29.61 8.72
CA LEU A 246 -8.86 30.03 7.38
C LEU A 246 -9.14 31.53 7.38
N LEU A 247 -8.53 32.25 6.44
CA LEU A 247 -8.94 33.61 6.07
C LEU A 247 -9.66 33.50 4.73
N LEU A 248 -10.89 33.99 4.61
CA LEU A 248 -11.63 34.07 3.35
C LEU A 248 -11.88 35.53 3.00
N ASP A 249 -11.35 35.99 1.88
CA ASP A 249 -11.42 37.38 1.43
C ASP A 249 -10.97 38.37 2.54
N GLY A 250 -9.87 38.02 3.22
CA GLY A 250 -9.29 38.81 4.32
C GLY A 250 -10.03 38.73 5.67
N LYS A 251 -11.08 37.91 5.78
CA LYS A 251 -11.83 37.71 7.04
C LYS A 251 -11.54 36.34 7.64
N GLU A 252 -11.20 36.31 8.92
CA GLU A 252 -11.00 35.06 9.65
C GLU A 252 -12.32 34.31 9.83
N ILE A 253 -12.29 33.01 9.53
CA ILE A 253 -13.37 32.06 9.81
C ILE A 253 -13.11 31.47 11.20
N ASN A 254 -14.11 31.59 12.09
CA ASN A 254 -13.95 31.25 13.51
C ASN A 254 -13.68 29.76 13.79
N GLU A 255 -14.15 28.87 12.93
CA GLU A 255 -14.07 27.42 13.10
C GLU A 255 -13.20 26.82 11.98
N SER A 256 -12.42 25.79 12.28
CA SER A 256 -11.74 25.00 11.25
C SER A 256 -12.71 24.06 10.53
N LEU A 257 -12.33 23.48 9.39
CA LEU A 257 -13.21 22.56 8.66
C LEU A 257 -13.55 21.32 9.50
N ILE A 258 -12.60 20.79 10.27
CA ILE A 258 -12.88 19.66 11.17
C ILE A 258 -13.84 20.05 12.31
N ASP A 259 -13.75 21.28 12.82
CA ASP A 259 -14.68 21.79 13.83
C ASP A 259 -16.11 21.85 13.25
N MET A 260 -16.25 22.31 12.00
CA MET A 260 -17.53 22.33 11.29
C MET A 260 -18.10 20.92 11.13
N VAL A 261 -17.29 19.93 10.75
CA VAL A 261 -17.72 18.52 10.65
C VAL A 261 -18.10 17.96 12.01
N ALA A 262 -17.31 18.19 13.05
CA ALA A 262 -17.59 17.74 14.41
C ALA A 262 -18.86 18.39 14.99
N SER A 263 -19.18 19.62 14.58
CA SER A 263 -20.38 20.35 15.05
C SER A 263 -21.69 19.61 14.72
N THR A 264 -21.71 18.79 13.66
CA THR A 264 -22.87 17.98 13.26
C THR A 264 -23.32 17.01 14.35
N GLN A 265 -22.44 16.67 15.29
CA GLN A 265 -22.76 15.83 16.45
C GLN A 265 -23.77 16.46 17.40
N LYS A 266 -23.90 17.79 17.40
CA LYS A 266 -24.88 18.51 18.23
C LYS A 266 -26.32 18.32 17.75
N THR A 267 -26.51 17.92 16.49
CA THR A 267 -27.82 17.80 15.83
C THR A 267 -28.10 16.42 15.25
N SER A 268 -27.11 15.53 15.24
CA SER A 268 -27.26 14.14 14.80
C SER A 268 -27.86 13.25 15.89
N ASN A 269 -28.34 12.06 15.51
CA ASN A 269 -28.80 11.06 16.48
C ASN A 269 -27.67 10.71 17.48
N ASP A 270 -28.04 10.54 18.74
CA ASP A 270 -27.10 10.17 19.81
C ASP A 270 -26.85 8.65 19.83
N ASN A 271 -26.27 8.14 18.75
CA ASN A 271 -25.94 6.72 18.59
C ASN A 271 -24.48 6.47 18.21
N ASN A 272 -23.63 7.51 18.12
CA ASN A 272 -22.21 7.35 17.85
C ASN A 272 -21.49 6.84 19.11
N VAL A 273 -20.89 5.64 19.03
CA VAL A 273 -20.10 5.07 20.13
C VAL A 273 -18.60 5.37 19.98
N ILE A 274 -18.12 5.59 18.75
CA ILE A 274 -16.76 6.04 18.44
C ILE A 274 -16.83 7.15 17.40
N LYS A 275 -16.12 8.26 17.67
CA LYS A 275 -16.04 9.43 16.79
C LYS A 275 -14.76 10.22 17.04
N PHE A 276 -14.06 10.63 15.98
CA PHE A 276 -12.89 11.54 16.01
C PHE A 276 -11.74 11.15 16.96
N GLY A 277 -11.53 9.86 17.23
CA GLY A 277 -10.51 9.42 18.17
C GLY A 277 -10.06 7.98 17.98
N ASP A 278 -10.29 7.43 16.79
CA ASP A 278 -9.94 6.06 16.41
C ASP A 278 -9.83 5.95 14.88
N ASN A 279 -9.31 4.85 14.36
CA ASN A 279 -9.11 4.58 12.92
C ASN A 279 -10.44 4.49 12.16
N SER A 280 -11.51 4.12 12.87
CA SER A 280 -12.86 4.04 12.32
C SER A 280 -13.89 4.70 13.22
N SER A 281 -15.03 5.08 12.63
CA SER A 281 -16.22 5.45 13.39
C SER A 281 -17.07 4.22 13.69
N ALA A 282 -17.86 4.28 14.76
CA ALA A 282 -18.82 3.23 15.06
C ALA A 282 -20.11 3.80 15.65
N ILE A 283 -21.22 3.17 15.29
CA ILE A 283 -22.55 3.44 15.84
C ILE A 283 -23.02 2.28 16.69
N LYS A 284 -23.87 2.58 17.68
CA LYS A 284 -24.48 1.59 18.55
C LYS A 284 -25.23 0.57 17.70
N GLY A 285 -24.88 -0.70 17.87
CA GLY A 285 -25.55 -1.82 17.20
C GLY A 285 -26.59 -2.46 18.12
N PHE A 286 -26.60 -3.80 18.14
CA PHE A 286 -27.67 -4.57 18.75
C PHE A 286 -27.20 -5.96 19.22
N LYS A 287 -28.04 -6.61 20.02
CA LYS A 287 -27.83 -8.01 20.45
C LYS A 287 -28.15 -8.97 19.30
N HIS A 288 -27.26 -9.93 19.07
CA HIS A 288 -27.43 -10.95 18.05
C HIS A 288 -26.80 -12.27 18.48
N THR A 289 -27.15 -13.35 17.77
CA THR A 289 -26.55 -14.66 17.95
C THR A 289 -25.45 -14.87 16.91
N LYS A 290 -24.21 -15.04 17.35
CA LYS A 290 -23.08 -15.40 16.49
C LYS A 290 -22.62 -16.84 16.71
N LEU A 291 -21.80 -17.31 15.79
CA LEU A 291 -21.10 -18.59 15.88
C LEU A 291 -19.65 -18.34 16.30
N ARG A 292 -19.23 -18.94 17.42
CA ARG A 292 -17.89 -18.77 18.01
C ARG A 292 -17.24 -20.14 18.25
N PRO A 293 -15.94 -20.33 17.95
CA PRO A 293 -15.21 -21.54 18.35
C PRO A 293 -15.06 -21.60 19.87
N THR A 294 -15.18 -22.80 20.47
CA THR A 294 -14.98 -22.98 21.93
C THR A 294 -13.53 -22.76 22.36
N ASN A 295 -12.57 -22.86 21.45
CA ASN A 295 -11.18 -22.50 21.66
C ASN A 295 -10.63 -21.86 20.38
N VAL A 296 -10.10 -20.64 20.48
CA VAL A 296 -9.51 -19.87 19.36
C VAL A 296 -8.05 -20.24 19.06
N ARG A 297 -7.41 -21.05 19.91
CA ARG A 297 -6.00 -21.46 19.80
C ARG A 297 -5.82 -22.81 19.09
N ASP A 298 -6.87 -23.63 19.04
CA ASP A 298 -6.85 -24.97 18.47
C ASP A 298 -8.10 -25.25 17.62
N PRO A 299 -8.09 -26.24 16.71
CA PRO A 299 -9.31 -26.75 16.09
C PRO A 299 -10.34 -27.15 17.15
N SER A 300 -11.53 -26.57 17.09
CA SER A 300 -12.54 -26.75 18.13
C SER A 300 -13.98 -26.70 17.59
N GLN A 301 -14.94 -27.10 18.42
CA GLN A 301 -16.35 -27.04 18.07
C GLN A 301 -16.80 -25.57 17.98
N VAL A 302 -17.67 -25.28 17.01
CA VAL A 302 -18.33 -23.97 16.93
C VAL A 302 -19.67 -24.05 17.66
N VAL A 303 -19.92 -23.08 18.54
CA VAL A 303 -21.14 -22.97 19.36
C VAL A 303 -21.83 -21.63 19.12
N LYS A 304 -23.11 -21.56 19.49
CA LYS A 304 -23.88 -20.31 19.46
C LYS A 304 -23.57 -19.48 20.70
N GLU A 305 -23.40 -18.19 20.50
CA GLU A 305 -23.19 -17.21 21.57
C GLU A 305 -24.08 -15.98 21.31
N GLU A 306 -24.79 -15.52 22.34
CA GLU A 306 -25.46 -14.23 22.30
C GLU A 306 -24.48 -13.14 22.69
N THR A 307 -24.33 -12.11 21.85
CA THR A 307 -23.44 -10.97 22.09
C THR A 307 -24.10 -9.68 21.64
N GLU A 308 -23.65 -8.56 22.19
CA GLU A 308 -23.96 -7.23 21.68
C GLU A 308 -22.77 -6.71 20.87
N SER A 309 -23.02 -6.17 19.68
CA SER A 309 -21.96 -5.65 18.82
C SER A 309 -22.38 -4.33 18.19
N ASP A 310 -21.42 -3.44 18.06
CA ASP A 310 -21.56 -2.13 17.41
C ASP A 310 -21.10 -2.20 15.96
N ILE A 311 -21.66 -1.32 15.13
CA ILE A 311 -21.44 -1.32 13.68
C ILE A 311 -20.36 -0.30 13.35
N ILE A 312 -19.32 -0.75 12.66
CA ILE A 312 -18.18 0.06 12.25
C ILE A 312 -18.41 0.56 10.83
N PHE A 313 -18.05 1.81 10.59
CA PHE A 313 -17.90 2.34 9.23
C PHE A 313 -16.66 3.22 9.12
N THR A 314 -15.88 2.98 8.07
CA THR A 314 -14.74 3.81 7.66
C THR A 314 -14.70 3.94 6.15
N ALA A 315 -14.08 5.00 5.67
CA ALA A 315 -13.88 5.23 4.25
C ALA A 315 -12.58 6.00 4.00
N GLU A 316 -11.88 5.59 2.96
CA GLU A 316 -10.60 6.13 2.55
C GLU A 316 -10.57 6.39 1.03
N THR A 317 -9.52 7.07 0.59
CA THR A 317 -9.24 7.22 -0.83
C THR A 317 -7.78 6.91 -1.15
N HIS A 318 -7.51 6.31 -2.32
CA HIS A 318 -6.16 6.01 -2.76
C HIS A 318 -5.84 6.57 -4.16
N ASN A 319 -6.10 7.86 -4.30
CA ASN A 319 -6.17 8.58 -5.57
C ASN A 319 -4.83 8.62 -6.34
N MET A 320 -3.74 9.00 -5.66
CA MET A 320 -2.44 9.22 -6.31
C MET A 320 -1.79 7.91 -6.76
N PRO A 321 -1.68 6.87 -5.90
CA PRO A 321 -1.15 5.57 -6.36
C PRO A 321 -1.99 4.96 -7.47
N THR A 322 -3.32 5.12 -7.40
CA THR A 322 -4.22 4.63 -8.46
C THR A 322 -4.03 5.37 -9.79
N ALA A 323 -3.60 6.63 -9.78
CA ALA A 323 -3.27 7.35 -11.01
C ALA A 323 -2.04 6.75 -11.72
N VAL A 324 -1.05 6.27 -10.95
CA VAL A 324 0.24 5.76 -11.46
C VAL A 324 0.16 4.28 -11.81
N ALA A 325 -0.36 3.45 -10.89
CA ALA A 325 -0.47 2.01 -11.02
C ALA A 325 -1.86 1.57 -10.52
N PRO A 326 -2.91 1.63 -11.37
CA PRO A 326 -4.28 1.58 -10.89
C PRO A 326 -4.68 0.30 -10.17
N PHE A 327 -4.20 -0.86 -10.65
CA PHE A 327 -4.47 -2.15 -10.01
C PHE A 327 -3.89 -2.17 -8.58
N SER A 328 -2.57 -1.94 -8.45
CA SER A 328 -1.89 -1.93 -7.16
C SER A 328 -2.45 -0.87 -6.21
N GLY A 329 -2.69 0.35 -6.70
CA GLY A 329 -3.30 1.43 -5.91
C GLY A 329 -4.70 1.07 -5.40
N ALA A 330 -5.52 0.37 -6.17
CA ALA A 330 -6.81 -0.08 -5.68
C ALA A 330 -6.72 -1.23 -4.68
N THR A 331 -5.78 -2.16 -4.86
CA THR A 331 -5.57 -3.27 -3.91
C THR A 331 -5.18 -2.77 -2.53
N THR A 332 -4.22 -1.85 -2.43
CA THR A 332 -3.75 -1.33 -1.14
C THR A 332 -4.71 -0.30 -0.54
N GLY A 333 -5.48 0.42 -1.36
CA GLY A 333 -6.58 1.26 -0.86
C GLY A 333 -7.72 0.43 -0.27
N THR A 334 -7.92 -0.79 -0.75
CA THR A 334 -8.85 -1.75 -0.14
C THR A 334 -8.25 -2.34 1.13
N GLY A 335 -6.98 -2.77 1.08
CA GLY A 335 -6.26 -3.35 2.21
C GLY A 335 -6.07 -2.40 3.39
N GLY A 336 -5.69 -1.14 3.17
CA GLY A 336 -5.54 -0.12 4.22
C GLY A 336 -6.85 0.13 4.96
N ARG A 337 -7.91 0.42 4.20
CA ARG A 337 -9.26 0.56 4.73
C ARG A 337 -9.74 -0.67 5.51
N ILE A 338 -9.42 -1.89 5.08
CA ILE A 338 -9.73 -3.11 5.85
C ILE A 338 -9.02 -3.09 7.21
N ARG A 339 -7.76 -2.65 7.27
CA ARG A 339 -7.00 -2.51 8.52
C ARG A 339 -7.56 -1.41 9.43
N ASP A 340 -8.14 -0.34 8.89
CA ASP A 340 -8.86 0.63 9.74
C ASP A 340 -10.04 0.01 10.48
N VAL A 341 -10.74 -0.94 9.84
CA VAL A 341 -11.81 -1.71 10.50
C VAL A 341 -11.21 -2.63 11.57
N GLN A 342 -10.03 -3.20 11.34
CA GLN A 342 -9.32 -4.05 12.30
C GLN A 342 -8.83 -3.23 13.50
N GLY A 343 -8.35 -2.01 13.27
CA GLY A 343 -7.72 -1.11 14.23
C GLY A 343 -8.69 -0.38 15.18
N VAL A 344 -10.00 -0.59 15.07
CA VAL A 344 -10.98 0.11 15.92
C VAL A 344 -11.10 -0.52 17.31
N GLY A 345 -11.19 0.31 18.35
CA GLY A 345 -11.28 -0.14 19.73
C GLY A 345 -10.17 -1.15 20.06
N ARG A 346 -10.54 -2.31 20.62
CA ARG A 346 -9.60 -3.43 20.87
C ARG A 346 -9.66 -4.52 19.79
N GLY A 347 -10.09 -4.14 18.59
CA GLY A 347 -10.21 -4.98 17.40
C GLY A 347 -11.59 -4.88 16.75
N GLY A 348 -11.64 -4.86 15.42
CA GLY A 348 -12.88 -5.00 14.65
C GLY A 348 -12.82 -6.11 13.62
N HIS A 349 -13.99 -6.64 13.26
CA HIS A 349 -14.11 -7.66 12.22
C HIS A 349 -14.77 -7.10 10.96
N THR A 350 -14.10 -7.25 9.84
CA THR A 350 -14.59 -6.83 8.51
C THR A 350 -15.76 -7.69 8.05
N VAL A 351 -16.79 -7.06 7.49
CA VAL A 351 -18.01 -7.72 6.99
C VAL A 351 -18.21 -7.49 5.50
N ALA A 352 -18.15 -6.23 5.04
CA ALA A 352 -18.42 -5.88 3.66
C ALA A 352 -17.75 -4.56 3.28
N GLY A 353 -17.53 -4.37 1.97
CA GLY A 353 -16.91 -3.18 1.42
C GLY A 353 -17.81 -2.43 0.44
N THR A 354 -17.40 -1.21 0.11
CA THR A 354 -17.91 -0.39 -0.98
C THR A 354 -16.74 0.18 -1.77
N ALA A 355 -16.91 0.34 -3.08
CA ALA A 355 -15.86 0.90 -3.94
C ALA A 355 -16.43 1.97 -4.89
N GLY A 356 -15.68 3.04 -5.08
CA GLY A 356 -16.10 4.19 -5.88
C GLY A 356 -15.00 4.69 -6.81
N TYR A 357 -15.36 5.11 -8.01
CA TYR A 357 -14.40 5.57 -9.02
C TYR A 357 -14.84 6.89 -9.66
N SER A 358 -13.99 7.92 -9.65
CA SER A 358 -14.18 9.09 -10.52
C SER A 358 -12.99 9.23 -11.45
N VAL A 359 -13.24 9.24 -12.76
CA VAL A 359 -12.22 9.28 -13.80
C VAL A 359 -12.57 10.31 -14.87
N GLY A 360 -11.60 10.65 -15.72
CA GLY A 360 -11.82 11.49 -16.89
C GLY A 360 -12.65 10.82 -18.01
N ASN A 361 -12.60 11.42 -19.20
CA ASN A 361 -13.19 10.89 -20.42
C ASN A 361 -12.51 9.57 -20.80
N LEU A 362 -13.30 8.54 -21.10
CA LEU A 362 -12.79 7.18 -21.27
C LEU A 362 -12.17 6.97 -22.65
N HIS A 363 -12.72 7.60 -23.69
CA HIS A 363 -12.25 7.41 -25.07
C HIS A 363 -12.15 5.93 -25.47
N ILE A 364 -13.22 5.17 -25.21
CA ILE A 364 -13.26 3.73 -25.49
C ILE A 364 -13.02 3.50 -27.00
N PRO A 365 -12.00 2.71 -27.39
CA PRO A 365 -11.70 2.46 -28.80
C PRO A 365 -12.90 1.86 -29.55
N GLY A 366 -13.25 2.45 -30.70
CA GLY A 366 -14.40 2.02 -31.50
C GLY A 366 -15.78 2.40 -30.94
N TYR A 367 -15.84 3.14 -29.83
CA TYR A 367 -17.09 3.52 -29.17
C TYR A 367 -17.09 5.00 -28.75
N GLU A 368 -16.91 5.87 -29.75
CA GLU A 368 -16.81 7.32 -29.53
C GLU A 368 -18.11 7.93 -29.00
N MET A 369 -17.96 8.86 -28.06
CA MET A 369 -19.06 9.64 -27.49
C MET A 369 -18.97 11.12 -27.87
N PRO A 370 -20.09 11.79 -28.15
CA PRO A 370 -20.09 13.18 -28.63
C PRO A 370 -19.71 14.22 -27.56
N TRP A 371 -19.60 13.83 -26.29
CA TRP A 371 -19.20 14.71 -25.18
C TRP A 371 -17.73 14.53 -24.77
N GLU A 372 -17.02 13.55 -25.34
CA GLU A 372 -15.62 13.29 -25.01
C GLU A 372 -14.71 14.10 -25.94
N GLU A 373 -14.07 15.13 -25.39
CA GLU A 373 -13.19 16.03 -26.16
C GLU A 373 -11.90 15.35 -26.61
N LYS A 374 -11.56 15.49 -27.89
CA LYS A 374 -10.38 14.86 -28.49
C LYS A 374 -9.15 15.77 -28.38
N GLY A 375 -7.97 15.15 -28.28
CA GLY A 375 -6.69 15.87 -28.34
C GLY A 375 -6.25 16.52 -27.02
N TRP A 376 -6.91 16.23 -25.90
CA TRP A 376 -6.40 16.62 -24.59
C TRP A 376 -5.20 15.76 -24.18
N GLU A 377 -4.16 16.41 -23.67
CA GLU A 377 -2.96 15.75 -23.18
C GLU A 377 -3.16 15.27 -21.74
N TYR A 378 -2.62 14.09 -21.44
CA TYR A 378 -2.59 13.52 -20.09
C TYR A 378 -1.13 13.38 -19.64
N PRO A 379 -0.84 13.47 -18.33
CA PRO A 379 0.51 13.26 -17.82
C PRO A 379 1.05 11.87 -18.21
N ASN A 380 2.27 11.81 -18.76
CA ASN A 380 2.88 10.56 -19.24
C ASN A 380 3.15 9.53 -18.13
N ASN A 381 3.14 9.95 -16.87
CA ASN A 381 3.30 9.10 -15.69
C ASN A 381 1.96 8.56 -15.14
N PHE A 382 0.81 9.03 -15.66
CA PHE A 382 -0.51 8.55 -15.24
C PHE A 382 -1.07 7.56 -16.27
N ALA A 383 -1.83 6.59 -15.78
CA ALA A 383 -2.65 5.74 -16.62
C ALA A 383 -3.82 6.55 -17.23
N SER A 384 -4.30 6.12 -18.40
CA SER A 384 -5.48 6.76 -19.02
C SER A 384 -6.74 6.51 -18.18
N PRO A 385 -7.77 7.38 -18.26
CA PRO A 385 -9.03 7.17 -17.53
C PRO A 385 -9.67 5.79 -17.76
N LEU A 386 -9.60 5.26 -18.99
CA LEU A 386 -10.08 3.92 -19.32
C LEU A 386 -9.23 2.82 -18.66
N GLN A 387 -7.92 2.96 -18.63
CA GLN A 387 -7.06 2.01 -17.94
C GLN A 387 -7.34 2.03 -16.44
N ILE A 388 -7.49 3.23 -15.85
CA ILE A 388 -7.78 3.41 -14.42
C ILE A 388 -9.08 2.70 -14.03
N ILE A 389 -10.19 2.94 -14.74
CA ILE A 389 -11.49 2.36 -14.36
C ILE A 389 -11.49 0.83 -14.49
N ILE A 390 -10.75 0.26 -15.44
CA ILE A 390 -10.62 -1.20 -15.61
C ILE A 390 -9.76 -1.79 -14.49
N ASP A 391 -8.54 -1.28 -14.34
CA ASP A 391 -7.53 -1.88 -13.47
C ASP A 391 -7.81 -1.60 -12.00
N ALA A 392 -8.25 -0.40 -11.63
CA ALA A 392 -8.61 -0.10 -10.25
C ALA A 392 -9.80 -0.95 -9.78
N SER A 393 -10.80 -1.15 -10.65
CA SER A 393 -11.92 -2.03 -10.30
C SER A 393 -11.54 -3.50 -10.28
N ASN A 394 -10.59 -3.94 -11.13
CA ASN A 394 -10.00 -5.28 -11.02
C ASN A 394 -9.24 -5.43 -9.70
N GLY A 395 -8.41 -4.46 -9.31
CA GLY A 395 -7.61 -4.52 -8.09
C GLY A 395 -8.46 -4.55 -6.82
N ALA A 396 -9.46 -3.68 -6.71
CA ALA A 396 -10.37 -3.68 -5.56
C ALA A 396 -11.14 -5.01 -5.44
N SER A 397 -11.63 -5.56 -6.57
CA SER A 397 -12.37 -6.83 -6.58
C SER A 397 -11.46 -8.02 -6.33
N ASP A 398 -10.26 -8.05 -6.90
CA ASP A 398 -9.26 -9.11 -6.67
C ASP A 398 -8.88 -9.20 -5.20
N TYR A 399 -8.60 -8.05 -4.56
CA TYR A 399 -8.29 -8.00 -3.14
C TYR A 399 -9.48 -8.44 -2.29
N GLY A 400 -10.67 -7.89 -2.53
CA GLY A 400 -11.89 -8.28 -1.83
C GLY A 400 -12.22 -9.77 -1.98
N ASN A 401 -12.12 -10.31 -3.19
CA ASN A 401 -12.40 -11.73 -3.48
C ASN A 401 -11.41 -12.67 -2.78
N LYS A 402 -10.10 -12.39 -2.84
CA LYS A 402 -9.07 -13.19 -2.17
C LYS A 402 -9.14 -13.08 -0.65
N PHE A 403 -9.45 -11.89 -0.14
CA PHE A 403 -9.66 -11.66 1.29
C PHE A 403 -10.96 -12.31 1.80
N GLY A 404 -12.00 -12.38 0.97
CA GLY A 404 -13.34 -12.81 1.34
C GLY A 404 -14.27 -11.68 1.79
N GLU A 405 -14.07 -10.45 1.31
CA GLU A 405 -14.93 -9.31 1.57
C GLU A 405 -15.88 -9.06 0.38
N PRO A 406 -17.20 -9.14 0.56
CA PRO A 406 -18.15 -8.78 -0.48
C PRO A 406 -18.21 -7.27 -0.68
N LEU A 407 -18.08 -6.82 -1.94
CA LEU A 407 -18.36 -5.44 -2.35
C LEU A 407 -19.85 -5.29 -2.65
N ILE A 408 -20.58 -4.61 -1.74
CA ILE A 408 -22.06 -4.59 -1.75
C ILE A 408 -22.67 -3.28 -2.28
N SER A 409 -21.87 -2.25 -2.45
CA SER A 409 -22.29 -0.93 -2.93
C SER A 409 -21.14 -0.21 -3.61
N GLY A 410 -21.44 0.89 -4.31
CA GLY A 410 -20.44 1.70 -4.97
C GLY A 410 -20.98 2.80 -5.86
N PHE A 411 -20.08 3.58 -6.44
CA PHE A 411 -20.41 4.59 -7.45
C PHE A 411 -19.36 4.63 -8.56
N VAL A 412 -19.72 5.18 -9.71
CA VAL A 412 -18.73 5.56 -10.71
C VAL A 412 -19.15 6.79 -11.48
N GLN A 413 -18.18 7.67 -11.75
CA GLN A 413 -18.33 8.90 -12.49
C GLN A 413 -17.23 9.04 -13.54
N SER A 414 -17.63 9.40 -14.76
CA SER A 414 -16.71 9.93 -15.77
C SER A 414 -17.06 11.40 -16.00
N TYR A 415 -16.07 12.29 -15.90
CA TYR A 415 -16.28 13.72 -16.11
C TYR A 415 -15.00 14.39 -16.65
N GLY A 416 -15.13 15.01 -17.83
CA GLY A 416 -14.12 15.89 -18.40
C GLY A 416 -14.75 16.89 -19.36
N LEU A 417 -14.86 18.16 -18.97
CA LEU A 417 -15.45 19.23 -19.78
C LEU A 417 -14.67 20.54 -19.59
N LYS A 418 -14.88 21.51 -20.48
CA LYS A 418 -14.44 22.89 -20.25
C LYS A 418 -15.55 23.70 -19.59
N ASN A 419 -15.21 24.46 -18.56
CA ASN A 419 -16.14 25.37 -17.91
C ASN A 419 -16.37 26.64 -18.74
N GLY A 420 -17.17 27.58 -18.22
CA GLY A 420 -17.49 28.83 -18.91
C GLY A 420 -16.32 29.76 -19.20
N ASP A 421 -15.19 29.54 -18.52
CA ASP A 421 -13.92 30.24 -18.70
C ASP A 421 -12.98 29.50 -19.66
N ASN A 422 -13.48 28.47 -20.37
CA ASN A 422 -12.71 27.60 -21.27
C ASN A 422 -11.57 26.84 -20.55
N VAL A 423 -11.68 26.66 -19.23
CA VAL A 423 -10.74 25.88 -18.42
C VAL A 423 -11.21 24.43 -18.35
N ARG A 424 -10.30 23.48 -18.62
CA ARG A 424 -10.55 22.05 -18.51
C ARG A 424 -10.75 21.67 -17.04
N GLU A 425 -11.87 21.02 -16.74
CA GLU A 425 -12.20 20.41 -15.46
C GLU A 425 -12.42 18.91 -15.67
N GLU A 426 -11.55 18.10 -15.09
CA GLU A 426 -11.53 16.66 -15.30
C GLU A 426 -10.86 15.93 -14.14
N PHE A 427 -11.29 14.70 -13.87
CA PHE A 427 -10.60 13.79 -12.95
C PHE A 427 -9.36 13.16 -13.61
N VAL A 428 -8.34 13.98 -13.88
CA VAL A 428 -7.03 13.52 -14.38
C VAL A 428 -6.32 12.71 -13.31
N LYS A 429 -6.30 13.21 -12.07
CA LYS A 429 -6.07 12.39 -10.87
C LYS A 429 -7.42 11.78 -10.49
N PRO A 430 -7.56 10.44 -10.45
CA PRO A 430 -8.84 9.82 -10.22
C PRO A 430 -9.26 9.93 -8.76
N ILE A 431 -10.54 9.70 -8.48
CA ILE A 431 -10.98 9.26 -7.15
C ILE A 431 -11.00 7.74 -7.17
N MET A 432 -10.22 7.12 -6.28
CA MET A 432 -10.39 5.71 -5.91
C MET A 432 -10.85 5.71 -4.47
N PHE A 433 -12.14 5.46 -4.27
CA PHE A 433 -12.80 5.43 -2.97
C PHE A 433 -13.00 4.00 -2.51
N SER A 434 -12.72 3.73 -1.24
CA SER A 434 -12.98 2.46 -0.58
C SER A 434 -13.68 2.75 0.75
N GLY A 435 -14.74 2.02 1.05
CA GLY A 435 -15.41 2.09 2.35
C GLY A 435 -15.66 0.70 2.91
N GLY A 436 -15.78 0.61 4.22
CA GLY A 436 -15.69 -0.66 4.95
C GLY A 436 -16.68 -0.69 6.08
N ILE A 437 -17.39 -1.80 6.16
CA ILE A 437 -18.38 -2.09 7.17
C ILE A 437 -17.86 -3.26 8.00
N GLY A 438 -17.92 -3.11 9.31
CA GLY A 438 -17.52 -4.17 10.24
C GLY A 438 -18.39 -4.18 11.49
N TYR A 439 -18.00 -5.04 12.44
CA TYR A 439 -18.52 -4.98 13.80
C TYR A 439 -17.44 -5.18 14.85
N MET A 440 -17.72 -4.74 16.07
CA MET A 440 -16.91 -4.99 17.26
C MET A 440 -17.82 -5.28 18.46
N PRO A 441 -17.44 -6.19 19.39
CA PRO A 441 -18.17 -6.37 20.65
C PRO A 441 -18.31 -5.07 21.45
N HIS A 442 -19.49 -4.80 21.99
CA HIS A 442 -19.79 -3.53 22.68
C HIS A 442 -18.86 -3.25 23.88
N ASN A 443 -18.35 -4.28 24.55
CA ASN A 443 -17.41 -4.14 25.67
C ASN A 443 -15.96 -3.85 25.24
N MET A 444 -15.67 -3.77 23.94
CA MET A 444 -14.32 -3.57 23.37
C MET A 444 -14.13 -2.22 22.69
N ILE A 445 -15.13 -1.32 22.78
CA ILE A 445 -15.11 0.03 22.21
C ILE A 445 -13.88 0.85 22.61
N LYS A 446 -13.46 0.74 23.88
CA LYS A 446 -12.39 1.58 24.44
C LYS A 446 -11.05 0.86 24.33
N LYS A 447 -10.10 1.49 23.65
CA LYS A 447 -8.67 1.17 23.75
C LYS A 447 -8.20 1.39 25.18
N ASN A 448 -7.38 0.48 25.69
CA ASN A 448 -6.69 0.66 26.95
C ASN A 448 -5.48 1.57 26.72
N LYS A 449 -5.09 2.30 27.77
CA LYS A 449 -3.94 3.22 27.70
C LYS A 449 -2.63 2.41 27.68
N PRO A 450 -1.57 2.94 27.05
CA PRO A 450 -0.25 2.36 27.22
C PRO A 450 0.16 2.40 28.69
N GLU A 451 0.77 1.32 29.18
CA GLU A 451 1.35 1.24 30.50
C GLU A 451 2.78 0.70 30.40
N LYS A 452 3.65 1.18 31.28
CA LYS A 452 5.05 0.74 31.35
C LYS A 452 5.14 -0.79 31.43
N GLY A 453 5.96 -1.37 30.56
CA GLY A 453 6.17 -2.81 30.47
C GLY A 453 5.23 -3.54 29.52
N MET A 454 4.22 -2.87 28.95
CA MET A 454 3.48 -3.41 27.81
C MET A 454 4.42 -3.57 26.61
N MET A 455 4.20 -4.62 25.82
CA MET A 455 5.00 -4.89 24.63
C MET A 455 4.37 -4.24 23.41
N LEU A 456 5.21 -3.68 22.54
CA LEU A 456 4.83 -3.22 21.21
C LEU A 456 4.96 -4.40 20.25
N VAL A 457 3.87 -4.68 19.53
CA VAL A 457 3.78 -5.87 18.68
C VAL A 457 3.40 -5.45 17.28
N LYS A 458 4.06 -6.03 16.28
CA LYS A 458 3.68 -5.97 14.86
C LYS A 458 3.09 -7.32 14.46
N VAL A 459 1.93 -7.32 13.82
CA VAL A 459 1.22 -8.54 13.39
C VAL A 459 0.88 -8.40 11.91
N GLY A 460 1.26 -9.39 11.10
CA GLY A 460 1.01 -9.39 9.65
C GLY A 460 2.25 -9.57 8.79
N GLY A 461 2.25 -8.98 7.60
CA GLY A 461 3.30 -9.14 6.59
C GLY A 461 4.67 -8.59 7.01
N PRO A 462 5.78 -9.13 6.47
CA PRO A 462 7.13 -8.67 6.78
C PRO A 462 7.45 -7.32 6.13
N VAL A 463 8.51 -6.67 6.61
CA VAL A 463 8.93 -5.34 6.13
C VAL A 463 9.48 -5.44 4.71
N TYR A 464 8.94 -4.65 3.78
CA TYR A 464 9.44 -4.49 2.41
C TYR A 464 9.72 -3.01 2.13
N ARG A 465 10.61 -2.72 1.16
CA ARG A 465 10.85 -1.37 0.64
C ARG A 465 9.66 -0.90 -0.22
N ILE A 466 8.55 -0.58 0.43
CA ILE A 466 7.30 -0.11 -0.19
C ILE A 466 6.93 1.23 0.42
N GLY A 467 6.51 2.19 -0.42
CA GLY A 467 5.92 3.44 0.07
C GLY A 467 6.86 4.33 0.88
N VAL A 468 8.19 4.14 0.79
CA VAL A 468 9.15 4.96 1.53
C VAL A 468 9.02 6.42 1.08
N GLY A 469 8.43 7.25 1.95
CA GLY A 469 8.18 8.66 1.67
C GLY A 469 6.82 8.99 1.03
N GLY A 470 5.86 8.05 1.06
CA GLY A 470 4.54 8.19 0.45
C GLY A 470 3.74 9.39 0.98
N GLY A 471 3.77 9.65 2.29
CA GLY A 471 3.13 10.81 2.93
C GLY A 471 3.61 12.16 2.36
N ALA A 472 4.92 12.36 2.24
CA ALA A 472 5.49 13.56 1.63
C ALA A 472 5.20 13.63 0.12
N ALA A 473 5.34 12.50 -0.60
CA ALA A 473 5.11 12.42 -2.04
C ALA A 473 3.66 12.79 -2.44
N SER A 474 2.67 12.32 -1.67
CA SER A 474 1.25 12.62 -1.91
C SER A 474 0.91 14.10 -1.69
N SER A 475 1.63 14.78 -0.78
CA SER A 475 1.44 16.19 -0.42
C SER A 475 1.99 17.14 -1.49
N VAL A 476 3.17 16.87 -2.06
CA VAL A 476 3.79 17.70 -3.11
C VAL A 476 2.92 17.81 -4.38
N ALA A 477 2.23 16.73 -4.75
CA ALA A 477 1.38 16.70 -5.94
C ALA A 477 0.09 17.54 -5.80
N VAL A 478 -0.40 17.75 -4.57
CA VAL A 478 -1.55 18.63 -4.31
C VAL A 478 -1.17 20.10 -4.45
N GLN A 479 0.08 20.45 -4.18
CA GLN A 479 0.60 21.82 -4.21
C GLN A 479 1.14 22.25 -5.59
N GLY A 480 1.04 21.42 -6.62
CA GLY A 480 1.43 21.79 -7.99
C GLY A 480 2.94 22.01 -8.19
N GLY A 481 3.79 21.38 -7.37
CA GLY A 481 5.25 21.50 -7.50
C GLY A 481 5.82 20.65 -8.64
N ASP A 482 6.27 21.31 -9.72
CA ASP A 482 6.92 20.73 -10.91
C ASP A 482 8.31 20.09 -10.67
N ALA A 483 8.70 19.79 -9.42
CA ALA A 483 10.10 19.58 -9.04
C ALA A 483 10.48 18.17 -8.59
N ARG A 484 9.78 17.12 -9.03
CA ARG A 484 10.35 15.76 -9.02
C ARG A 484 10.77 15.40 -10.43
N ASP A 485 12.09 15.20 -10.59
CA ASP A 485 12.72 14.67 -11.80
C ASP A 485 11.88 13.52 -12.36
N HIS A 486 11.77 13.47 -13.69
CA HIS A 486 10.98 12.50 -14.46
C HIS A 486 11.44 11.03 -14.33
N ALA A 487 12.18 10.68 -13.27
CA ALA A 487 12.42 9.32 -12.84
C ALA A 487 11.09 8.66 -12.44
N LEU A 488 10.91 7.40 -12.83
CA LEU A 488 9.77 6.59 -12.44
C LEU A 488 9.59 6.65 -10.91
N ASP A 489 8.40 7.05 -10.43
CA ASP A 489 8.08 7.16 -9.00
C ASP A 489 7.89 5.76 -8.38
N PHE A 490 8.97 4.98 -8.31
CA PHE A 490 8.96 3.63 -7.73
C PHE A 490 8.56 3.64 -6.25
N GLY A 491 8.79 4.76 -5.55
CA GLY A 491 8.34 4.94 -4.16
C GLY A 491 6.83 4.90 -4.03
N ALA A 492 6.07 5.22 -5.09
CA ALA A 492 4.61 5.15 -5.11
C ALA A 492 4.04 3.77 -5.48
N VAL A 493 4.88 2.79 -5.83
CA VAL A 493 4.41 1.45 -6.21
C VAL A 493 4.04 0.66 -4.96
N GLN A 494 2.78 0.27 -4.92
CA GLN A 494 2.16 -0.43 -3.80
C GLN A 494 2.10 -1.94 -4.07
N ARG A 495 2.13 -2.75 -3.01
CA ARG A 495 2.03 -4.23 -3.07
C ARG A 495 0.98 -4.68 -2.07
N GLY A 496 -0.17 -5.13 -2.56
CA GLY A 496 -1.21 -5.76 -1.74
C GLY A 496 -1.11 -7.28 -1.74
N ASP A 497 -1.31 -7.89 -0.58
CA ASP A 497 -1.37 -9.33 -0.35
C ASP A 497 -2.64 -9.70 0.45
N ALA A 498 -3.76 -9.82 -0.25
CA ALA A 498 -5.07 -10.05 0.35
C ALA A 498 -5.14 -11.31 1.25
N GLU A 499 -4.32 -12.31 0.98
CA GLU A 499 -4.25 -13.53 1.78
C GLU A 499 -3.65 -13.22 3.16
N MET A 500 -2.53 -12.50 3.20
CA MET A 500 -1.95 -12.01 4.46
C MET A 500 -2.93 -11.11 5.22
N GLY A 501 -3.64 -10.23 4.50
CA GLY A 501 -4.69 -9.39 5.08
C GLY A 501 -5.81 -10.23 5.73
N ASN A 502 -6.21 -11.33 5.10
CA ASN A 502 -7.20 -12.25 5.68
C ASN A 502 -6.67 -12.99 6.92
N ARG A 503 -5.40 -13.41 6.92
CA ARG A 503 -4.79 -14.01 8.11
C ARG A 503 -4.78 -13.04 9.28
N LEU A 504 -4.42 -11.78 9.04
CA LEU A 504 -4.49 -10.72 10.04
C LEU A 504 -5.92 -10.52 10.55
N ASN A 505 -6.92 -10.45 9.66
CA ASN A 505 -8.34 -10.36 10.05
C ASN A 505 -8.78 -11.54 10.93
N ARG A 506 -8.29 -12.75 10.64
CA ARG A 506 -8.56 -13.95 11.44
C ARG A 506 -7.88 -13.92 12.80
N VAL A 507 -6.66 -13.37 12.90
CA VAL A 507 -6.00 -13.13 14.19
C VAL A 507 -6.81 -12.13 15.03
N VAL A 508 -7.19 -10.98 14.45
CA VAL A 508 -7.99 -9.97 15.15
C VAL A 508 -9.31 -10.57 15.62
N ARG A 509 -10.01 -11.32 14.76
CA ARG A 509 -11.22 -12.07 15.17
C ARG A 509 -10.93 -13.08 16.29
N GLY A 510 -9.84 -13.82 16.21
CA GLY A 510 -9.42 -14.77 17.25
C GLY A 510 -9.19 -14.07 18.59
N CYS A 511 -8.61 -12.88 18.60
CA CYS A 511 -8.44 -12.04 19.79
C CYS A 511 -9.79 -11.56 20.35
N LEU A 512 -10.72 -11.12 19.49
CA LEU A 512 -12.08 -10.72 19.88
C LEU A 512 -12.91 -11.88 20.45
N GLU A 513 -12.64 -13.10 20.00
CA GLU A 513 -13.31 -14.32 20.40
C GLU A 513 -12.54 -15.11 21.47
N ALA A 514 -11.43 -14.59 22.00
CA ALA A 514 -10.71 -15.19 23.11
C ALA A 514 -11.43 -14.92 24.45
N ASP A 515 -11.25 -15.79 25.44
CA ASP A 515 -11.79 -15.56 26.80
C ASP A 515 -11.19 -14.31 27.44
N ILE A 516 -9.92 -14.03 27.12
CA ILE A 516 -9.22 -12.80 27.42
C ILE A 516 -8.68 -12.28 26.10
N ASN A 517 -9.17 -11.12 25.65
CA ASN A 517 -8.62 -10.44 24.48
C ASN A 517 -7.20 -9.95 24.82
N PRO A 518 -6.14 -10.44 24.14
CA PRO A 518 -4.76 -10.04 24.41
C PRO A 518 -4.42 -8.63 23.92
N VAL A 519 -5.28 -8.02 23.10
CA VAL A 519 -5.09 -6.69 22.52
C VAL A 519 -5.50 -5.63 23.54
N GLU A 520 -4.56 -4.80 23.98
CA GLU A 520 -4.84 -3.65 24.85
C GLU A 520 -5.23 -2.42 24.01
N SER A 521 -4.53 -2.23 22.91
CA SER A 521 -4.78 -1.21 21.89
C SER A 521 -4.25 -1.74 20.55
N ILE A 522 -4.87 -1.38 19.43
CA ILE A 522 -4.47 -1.79 18.08
C ILE A 522 -4.59 -0.59 17.14
N HIS A 523 -3.74 -0.51 16.13
CA HIS A 523 -3.74 0.55 15.12
C HIS A 523 -3.24 -0.02 13.78
N ASP A 524 -3.83 0.43 12.68
CA ASP A 524 -3.36 0.06 11.34
C ASP A 524 -1.95 0.60 11.08
N GLN A 525 -1.17 -0.08 10.23
CA GLN A 525 -0.02 0.55 9.61
C GLN A 525 -0.40 1.14 8.24
N GLY A 526 -0.33 2.47 8.15
CA GLY A 526 -0.55 3.23 6.93
C GLY A 526 0.61 4.19 6.63
N ALA A 527 0.27 5.44 6.34
CA ALA A 527 1.23 6.49 5.98
C ALA A 527 2.25 6.76 7.10
N GLY A 528 3.52 6.94 6.72
CA GLY A 528 4.61 7.12 7.68
C GLY A 528 5.08 5.85 8.41
N GLY A 529 4.47 4.69 8.13
CA GLY A 529 4.99 3.38 8.51
C GLY A 529 5.12 3.15 10.02
N ASN A 530 6.17 2.42 10.41
CA ASN A 530 6.49 2.13 11.81
C ASN A 530 6.66 3.42 12.64
N GLY A 531 7.26 4.44 12.03
CA GLY A 531 7.50 5.72 12.65
C GLY A 531 6.22 6.46 13.04
N ASN A 532 5.11 6.27 12.34
CA ASN A 532 3.84 6.86 12.75
C ASN A 532 3.11 5.97 13.77
N VAL A 533 2.79 4.73 13.36
CA VAL A 533 1.90 3.84 14.11
C VAL A 533 2.41 3.51 15.50
N LEU A 534 3.72 3.28 15.68
CA LEU A 534 4.27 2.90 16.98
C LEU A 534 4.30 4.08 17.96
N LYS A 535 4.42 5.32 17.47
CA LYS A 535 4.41 6.52 18.31
C LYS A 535 3.02 6.82 18.83
N GLU A 536 2.02 6.79 17.94
CA GLU A 536 0.61 7.04 18.29
C GLU A 536 0.12 6.01 19.32
N LEU A 537 0.54 4.75 19.18
CA LEU A 537 0.13 3.67 20.06
C LEU A 537 0.62 3.84 21.51
N VAL A 538 1.77 4.47 21.72
CA VAL A 538 2.41 4.61 23.04
C VAL A 538 2.37 6.02 23.60
N GLU A 539 1.66 6.94 22.96
CA GLU A 539 1.49 8.29 23.48
C GLU A 539 0.65 8.29 24.78
N PRO A 540 1.08 8.98 25.87
CA PRO A 540 2.28 9.82 26.02
C PRO A 540 3.48 9.10 26.65
N GLU A 541 3.38 7.80 26.94
CA GLU A 541 4.32 7.04 27.78
C GLU A 541 5.70 6.81 27.13
N GLY A 542 5.78 6.76 25.81
CA GLY A 542 7.03 6.46 25.10
C GLY A 542 7.41 4.98 25.14
N ALA A 543 8.39 4.61 24.33
CA ALA A 543 8.84 3.22 24.18
C ALA A 543 10.26 3.14 23.61
N VAL A 544 10.83 1.94 23.69
CA VAL A 544 12.02 1.58 22.91
C VAL A 544 11.66 0.49 21.91
N VAL A 545 12.15 0.64 20.68
CA VAL A 545 11.94 -0.25 19.54
C VAL A 545 13.28 -0.74 19.01
N TYR A 546 13.35 -2.01 18.62
CA TYR A 546 14.59 -2.71 18.25
C TYR A 546 14.52 -3.15 16.79
N THR A 547 15.45 -2.68 15.95
CA THR A 547 15.41 -2.97 14.50
C THR A 547 15.56 -4.46 14.18
N LYS A 548 16.29 -5.22 15.02
CA LYS A 548 16.53 -6.66 14.78
C LYS A 548 15.35 -7.57 15.13
N GLU A 549 14.30 -7.03 15.76
CA GLU A 549 13.10 -7.81 16.13
C GLU A 549 12.03 -7.78 15.03
N PHE A 550 12.23 -6.98 13.97
CA PHE A 550 11.36 -6.96 12.80
C PHE A 550 11.68 -8.12 11.87
N GLN A 551 10.64 -8.75 11.32
CA GLN A 551 10.80 -9.69 10.22
C GLN A 551 10.94 -8.93 8.89
N LEU A 552 12.09 -9.07 8.24
CA LEU A 552 12.35 -8.43 6.95
C LEU A 552 11.98 -9.35 5.78
N GLY A 553 11.25 -8.81 4.82
CA GLY A 553 10.97 -9.43 3.52
C GLY A 553 11.97 -9.04 2.44
N ASP A 554 12.69 -7.93 2.65
CA ASP A 554 13.87 -7.50 1.87
C ASP A 554 15.06 -7.36 2.83
N PRO A 555 16.14 -8.16 2.68
CA PRO A 555 17.29 -8.11 3.58
C PRO A 555 18.15 -6.85 3.40
N THR A 556 17.89 -6.05 2.37
CA THR A 556 18.60 -4.80 2.07
C THR A 556 17.92 -3.57 2.68
N ILE A 557 16.89 -3.73 3.51
CA ILE A 557 16.22 -2.59 4.13
C ILE A 557 17.18 -1.86 5.09
N THR A 558 17.38 -0.57 4.84
CA THR A 558 18.11 0.31 5.76
C THR A 558 17.24 0.68 6.95
N THR A 559 17.85 1.16 8.03
CA THR A 559 17.12 1.61 9.23
C THR A 559 16.16 2.77 8.97
N LEU A 560 16.51 3.69 8.08
CA LEU A 560 15.61 4.77 7.65
C LEU A 560 14.37 4.19 6.95
N GLU A 561 14.58 3.22 6.04
CA GLU A 561 13.50 2.55 5.32
C GLU A 561 12.66 1.67 6.25
N LEU A 562 13.26 0.96 7.20
CA LEU A 562 12.53 0.20 8.21
C LEU A 562 11.59 1.10 9.00
N TRP A 563 12.06 2.27 9.42
CA TRP A 563 11.25 3.19 10.19
C TRP A 563 10.13 3.84 9.36
N GLY A 564 10.43 4.19 8.10
CA GLY A 564 9.52 4.96 7.24
C GLY A 564 8.76 4.19 6.15
N ALA A 565 8.95 2.87 6.02
CA ALA A 565 8.27 2.07 4.99
C ALA A 565 6.79 1.87 5.29
N GLU A 566 5.96 2.03 4.27
CA GLU A 566 4.51 1.88 4.29
C GLU A 566 4.12 0.50 3.73
N TYR A 567 4.82 -0.55 4.21
CA TYR A 567 4.54 -1.93 3.82
C TYR A 567 3.14 -2.35 4.29
N GLN A 568 2.51 -3.24 3.52
CA GLN A 568 1.10 -3.56 3.65
C GLN A 568 0.85 -4.81 4.50
N GLU A 569 -0.44 -4.98 4.82
CA GLU A 569 -1.01 -6.08 5.62
C GLU A 569 -0.36 -6.26 6.99
N ASN A 570 -0.13 -5.16 7.71
CA ASN A 570 0.43 -5.20 9.05
C ASN A 570 -0.27 -4.19 9.98
N ASP A 571 -0.56 -4.60 11.21
CA ASP A 571 -1.06 -3.75 12.29
C ASP A 571 -0.04 -3.67 13.43
N ALA A 572 -0.12 -2.61 14.23
CA ALA A 572 0.58 -2.54 15.51
C ALA A 572 -0.40 -2.68 16.67
N LEU A 573 0.01 -3.36 17.74
CA LEU A 573 -0.81 -3.48 18.94
C LEU A 573 0.03 -3.47 20.22
N LEU A 574 -0.63 -3.13 21.33
CA LEU A 574 -0.11 -3.31 22.68
C LEU A 574 -0.62 -4.61 23.27
N CYS A 575 0.28 -5.36 23.89
CA CYS A 575 -0.01 -6.61 24.58
C CYS A 575 0.69 -6.64 25.93
N SER A 576 -0.03 -7.07 26.97
CA SER A 576 0.58 -7.34 28.27
C SER A 576 1.46 -8.60 28.22
N LYS A 577 2.45 -8.70 29.13
CA LYS A 577 3.38 -9.83 29.17
C LYS A 577 2.66 -11.15 29.47
N GLU A 578 1.61 -11.09 30.28
CA GLU A 578 0.78 -12.22 30.69
C GLU A 578 -0.01 -12.80 29.51
N ASN A 579 -0.43 -11.93 28.58
CA ASN A 579 -1.24 -12.32 27.43
C ASN A 579 -0.41 -12.68 26.19
N ARG A 580 0.92 -12.57 26.26
CA ARG A 580 1.85 -12.87 25.15
C ARG A 580 1.55 -14.22 24.48
N ALA A 581 1.50 -15.29 25.27
CA ALA A 581 1.34 -16.64 24.78
C ALA A 581 -0.02 -16.83 24.08
N VAL A 582 -1.05 -16.12 24.54
CA VAL A 582 -2.39 -16.14 23.92
C VAL A 582 -2.31 -15.61 22.49
N LEU A 583 -1.64 -14.47 22.31
CA LEU A 583 -1.46 -13.86 21.00
C LEU A 583 -0.60 -14.73 20.09
N GLU A 584 0.53 -15.24 20.58
CA GLU A 584 1.43 -16.12 19.82
C GLU A 584 0.70 -17.39 19.34
N ASP A 585 -0.12 -18.01 20.20
CA ASP A 585 -0.90 -19.19 19.82
C ASP A 585 -1.95 -18.90 18.74
N ILE A 586 -2.67 -17.78 18.85
CA ILE A 586 -3.65 -17.35 17.84
C ILE A 586 -2.93 -17.09 16.51
N CYS A 587 -1.85 -16.31 16.52
CA CYS A 587 -1.04 -16.02 15.33
C CYS A 587 -0.50 -17.29 14.67
N ARG A 588 0.03 -18.23 15.47
CA ARG A 588 0.52 -19.53 15.01
C ARG A 588 -0.58 -20.35 14.34
N ARG A 589 -1.77 -20.44 14.96
CA ARG A 589 -2.91 -21.17 14.39
C ARG A 589 -3.34 -20.57 13.05
N GLU A 590 -3.36 -19.24 12.95
CA GLU A 590 -3.77 -18.52 11.75
C GLU A 590 -2.64 -18.32 10.72
N ARG A 591 -1.41 -18.79 11.03
CA ARG A 591 -0.20 -18.64 10.21
C ARG A 591 0.10 -17.18 9.84
N CYS A 592 -0.22 -16.28 10.76
CA CYS A 592 0.05 -14.86 10.64
C CYS A 592 1.34 -14.53 11.42
N PRO A 593 2.34 -13.88 10.81
CA PRO A 593 3.55 -13.52 11.52
C PRO A 593 3.30 -12.51 12.65
N VAL A 594 4.08 -12.61 13.71
CA VAL A 594 4.04 -11.71 14.87
C VAL A 594 5.45 -11.41 15.37
N SER A 595 5.75 -10.13 15.57
CA SER A 595 7.04 -9.61 16.05
C SER A 595 6.84 -8.73 17.27
N PHE A 596 7.51 -9.04 18.38
CA PHE A 596 7.52 -8.21 19.59
C PHE A 596 8.68 -7.22 19.50
N VAL A 597 8.41 -6.06 18.91
CA VAL A 597 9.43 -5.13 18.42
C VAL A 597 9.92 -4.14 19.48
N GLY A 598 9.23 -4.03 20.62
CA GLY A 598 9.57 -3.03 21.62
C GLY A 598 8.81 -3.17 22.94
N GLU A 599 9.10 -2.25 23.86
CA GLU A 599 8.48 -2.19 25.19
C GLU A 599 8.24 -0.74 25.62
N VAL A 600 7.07 -0.49 26.23
CA VAL A 600 6.67 0.83 26.77
C VAL A 600 7.55 1.16 27.98
N THR A 601 8.18 2.34 27.96
CA THR A 601 9.17 2.74 28.99
C THR A 601 8.59 3.65 30.07
N GLY A 602 7.57 4.45 29.74
CA GLY A 602 6.94 5.42 30.64
C GLY A 602 7.79 6.67 30.88
N ASP A 603 8.75 6.98 30.00
CA ASP A 603 9.61 8.16 30.11
C ASP A 603 9.38 9.20 29.00
N GLY A 604 8.34 9.03 28.20
CA GLY A 604 7.90 9.98 27.17
C GLY A 604 8.75 10.00 25.91
N TYR A 605 9.80 9.19 25.81
CA TYR A 605 10.66 9.11 24.62
C TYR A 605 10.31 7.90 23.76
N MET A 606 10.16 8.13 22.45
CA MET A 606 10.28 7.06 21.46
C MET A 606 11.74 6.96 21.01
N SER A 607 12.36 5.78 21.19
CA SER A 607 13.69 5.50 20.66
C SER A 607 13.68 4.28 19.75
N LEU A 608 14.33 4.41 18.59
CA LEU A 608 14.68 3.29 17.73
C LEU A 608 16.15 2.94 17.95
N VAL A 609 16.45 1.66 18.14
CA VAL A 609 17.80 1.16 18.43
C VAL A 609 18.21 0.12 17.40
N GLU A 610 19.41 0.27 16.82
CA GLU A 610 20.03 -0.73 15.94
C GLU A 610 20.64 -1.90 16.74
N ASP A 611 19.81 -2.61 17.49
CA ASP A 611 20.21 -3.81 18.23
C ASP A 611 19.04 -4.78 18.44
N SER A 612 19.33 -5.94 19.04
CA SER A 612 18.30 -6.88 19.52
C SER A 612 17.75 -6.44 20.86
N TYR A 613 16.60 -6.99 21.25
CA TYR A 613 15.98 -6.70 22.53
C TYR A 613 16.95 -6.94 23.70
N THR A 614 17.17 -5.91 24.52
CA THR A 614 17.88 -6.04 25.80
C THR A 614 17.31 -5.07 26.84
N ASN A 615 17.27 -5.50 28.10
CA ASN A 615 16.80 -4.68 29.22
C ASN A 615 17.63 -3.40 29.46
N LYS A 616 18.85 -3.31 28.91
CA LYS A 616 19.72 -2.14 29.05
C LYS A 616 19.01 -0.88 28.55
N TYR A 617 18.32 -0.96 27.42
CA TYR A 617 17.73 0.21 26.75
C TYR A 617 16.42 0.69 27.39
N LEU A 618 15.82 -0.10 28.29
CA LEU A 618 14.60 0.30 29.02
C LEU A 618 14.87 1.44 30.01
N ASN A 619 16.13 1.63 30.43
CA ASN A 619 16.53 2.71 31.32
C ASN A 619 17.02 3.93 30.52
N ARG A 620 16.40 5.10 30.75
CA ARG A 620 16.80 6.36 30.07
C ARG A 620 18.28 6.70 30.25
N ASN A 621 18.83 6.50 31.44
CA ASN A 621 20.23 6.84 31.72
C ASN A 621 21.22 5.98 30.92
N GLU A 622 20.86 4.73 30.64
CA GLU A 622 21.65 3.85 29.78
C GLU A 622 21.54 4.24 28.29
N ARG A 623 20.37 4.75 27.86
CA ARG A 623 20.15 5.29 26.51
C ARG A 623 20.96 6.55 26.25
N LEU A 624 21.19 7.38 27.26
CA LEU A 624 21.94 8.64 27.14
C LEU A 624 23.46 8.47 27.05
N LYS A 625 24.01 7.27 27.26
CA LYS A 625 25.45 7.04 27.16
C LYS A 625 25.94 7.15 25.71
N PRO A 626 27.13 7.71 25.44
CA PRO A 626 27.64 7.91 24.08
C PRO A 626 27.69 6.64 23.23
N GLU A 627 28.09 5.51 23.82
CA GLU A 627 28.16 4.21 23.14
C GLU A 627 26.79 3.64 22.77
N THR A 628 25.73 4.08 23.45
CA THR A 628 24.35 3.73 23.14
C THR A 628 23.79 4.69 22.09
N GLN A 629 24.01 6.00 22.25
CA GLN A 629 23.52 7.03 21.32
C GLN A 629 24.02 6.84 19.89
N SER A 630 25.24 6.33 19.70
CA SER A 630 25.76 6.03 18.36
C SER A 630 24.98 4.94 17.61
N LYS A 631 24.14 4.16 18.30
CA LYS A 631 23.25 3.14 17.74
C LYS A 631 21.77 3.55 17.75
N MET A 632 21.44 4.79 18.09
CA MET A 632 20.06 5.29 18.16
C MET A 632 19.77 6.21 16.98
N PRO A 633 19.33 5.66 15.84
CA PRO A 633 18.88 6.45 14.69
C PRO A 633 17.75 7.41 15.04
N TYR A 634 16.94 7.15 16.07
CA TYR A 634 15.80 7.99 16.45
C TYR A 634 15.71 8.08 17.98
N ASP A 635 15.64 9.30 18.53
CA ASP A 635 15.40 9.53 19.96
C ASP A 635 14.70 10.88 20.21
N LEU A 636 13.37 10.88 20.17
CA LEU A 636 12.56 12.10 20.37
C LEU A 636 11.51 11.89 21.47
N HIS A 637 11.31 12.95 22.25
CA HIS A 637 10.21 13.01 23.20
C HIS A 637 8.89 13.17 22.44
N LEU A 638 7.87 12.38 22.77
CA LEU A 638 6.62 12.34 22.01
C LEU A 638 5.91 13.70 21.99
N GLU A 639 5.98 14.48 23.06
CA GLU A 639 5.41 15.84 23.08
C GLU A 639 6.01 16.75 21.99
N ALA A 640 7.28 16.56 21.63
CA ALA A 640 7.93 17.35 20.58
C ALA A 640 7.50 16.95 19.16
N VAL A 641 6.91 15.76 18.99
CA VAL A 641 6.56 15.16 17.69
C VAL A 641 5.05 15.12 17.47
N LEU A 642 4.32 14.63 18.49
CA LEU A 642 2.88 14.41 18.47
C LEU A 642 2.08 15.56 19.09
N GLY A 643 2.71 16.37 19.95
CA GLY A 643 2.07 17.45 20.69
C GLY A 643 1.46 18.57 19.83
N ASN A 644 0.90 19.58 20.51
CA ASN A 644 0.17 20.68 19.86
C ASN A 644 1.09 21.59 19.06
N MET A 645 1.32 21.24 17.80
CA MET A 645 1.98 22.09 16.82
C MET A 645 1.15 23.37 16.56
N PRO A 646 1.78 24.52 16.30
CA PRO A 646 1.05 25.72 15.92
C PRO A 646 0.23 25.49 14.63
N ARG A 647 -1.02 25.96 14.59
CA ARG A 647 -1.87 25.86 13.39
C ARG A 647 -1.28 26.68 12.23
N LYS A 648 -1.22 26.10 11.03
CA LYS A 648 -0.96 26.85 9.78
C LYS A 648 -2.15 27.76 9.45
N THR A 649 -1.89 28.87 8.78
CA THR A 649 -2.91 29.82 8.29
C THR A 649 -3.00 29.73 6.78
N PHE A 650 -4.21 29.63 6.25
CA PHE A 650 -4.51 29.55 4.82
C PHE A 650 -5.32 30.78 4.40
N ASP A 651 -4.75 31.59 3.51
CA ASP A 651 -5.39 32.78 2.96
C ASP A 651 -6.08 32.44 1.64
N LEU A 652 -7.41 32.39 1.67
CA LEU A 652 -8.28 31.96 0.59
C LEU A 652 -9.01 33.16 -0.02
N VAL A 653 -9.14 33.13 -1.34
CA VAL A 653 -9.85 34.16 -2.10
C VAL A 653 -11.02 33.52 -2.84
N THR A 654 -12.17 34.16 -2.81
CA THR A 654 -13.34 33.71 -3.57
C THR A 654 -13.11 33.89 -5.06
N GLU A 655 -13.01 32.78 -5.81
CA GLU A 655 -12.96 32.82 -7.27
C GLU A 655 -14.36 33.01 -7.88
N LYS A 656 -14.50 33.98 -8.79
CA LYS A 656 -15.72 34.16 -9.59
C LYS A 656 -15.57 33.38 -10.89
N ARG A 657 -16.43 32.38 -11.09
CA ARG A 657 -16.47 31.55 -12.31
C ARG A 657 -17.55 32.03 -13.28
N THR A 658 -17.27 31.99 -14.58
CA THR A 658 -18.26 32.31 -15.62
C THR A 658 -19.31 31.20 -15.70
N LYS A 659 -20.58 31.55 -15.45
CA LYS A 659 -21.73 30.65 -15.60
C LYS A 659 -22.36 30.89 -16.96
N LEU A 660 -22.36 29.86 -17.81
CA LEU A 660 -23.06 29.88 -19.08
C LEU A 660 -24.51 29.37 -18.90
N PRO A 661 -25.50 29.96 -19.57
CA PRO A 661 -26.84 29.38 -19.62
C PRO A 661 -26.79 28.01 -20.32
N LEU A 662 -27.65 27.09 -19.88
CA LEU A 662 -27.79 25.79 -20.55
C LEU A 662 -28.24 26.01 -22.00
N SER A 663 -27.40 25.55 -22.94
CA SER A 663 -27.71 25.57 -24.38
C SER A 663 -27.78 24.13 -24.88
N LEU A 664 -28.96 23.71 -25.32
CA LEU A 664 -29.16 22.40 -25.92
C LEU A 664 -28.85 22.46 -27.42
N PRO A 665 -28.28 21.40 -28.02
CA PRO A 665 -28.12 21.34 -29.47
C PRO A 665 -29.48 21.50 -30.17
N GLN A 666 -29.57 22.37 -31.18
CA GLN A 666 -30.84 22.72 -31.84
C GLN A 666 -31.64 21.51 -32.37
N ASN A 667 -30.93 20.44 -32.74
CA ASN A 667 -31.52 19.23 -33.32
C ASN A 667 -31.63 18.06 -32.33
N VAL A 668 -31.45 18.28 -31.01
CA VAL A 668 -31.55 17.19 -30.04
C VAL A 668 -33.01 16.78 -29.84
N THR A 669 -33.33 15.51 -30.08
CA THR A 669 -34.64 14.95 -29.72
C THR A 669 -34.60 14.31 -28.34
N VAL A 670 -35.78 14.05 -27.74
CA VAL A 670 -35.88 13.28 -26.49
C VAL A 670 -35.25 11.90 -26.65
N HIS A 671 -35.45 11.25 -27.81
CA HIS A 671 -34.87 9.95 -28.10
C HIS A 671 -33.33 10.00 -28.14
N ASP A 672 -32.75 11.01 -28.79
CA ASP A 672 -31.30 11.19 -28.84
C ASP A 672 -30.71 11.51 -27.48
N ALA A 673 -31.39 12.37 -26.70
CA ALA A 673 -31.00 12.69 -25.34
C ALA A 673 -31.03 11.45 -24.45
N LEU A 674 -32.08 10.63 -24.53
CA LEU A 674 -32.19 9.38 -23.78
C LEU A 674 -31.09 8.39 -24.18
N ASN A 675 -30.81 8.24 -25.47
CA ASN A 675 -29.73 7.38 -25.96
C ASN A 675 -28.36 7.82 -25.38
N ARG A 676 -28.07 9.12 -25.38
CA ARG A 676 -26.85 9.68 -24.80
C ARG A 676 -26.78 9.45 -23.29
N VAL A 677 -27.85 9.78 -22.56
CA VAL A 677 -27.90 9.66 -21.10
C VAL A 677 -27.71 8.21 -20.65
N LEU A 678 -28.37 7.24 -21.30
CA LEU A 678 -28.21 5.82 -20.98
C LEU A 678 -26.81 5.27 -21.28
N ARG A 679 -26.03 5.96 -22.11
CA ARG A 679 -24.64 5.63 -22.46
C ARG A 679 -23.61 6.39 -21.60
N LEU A 680 -24.04 7.38 -20.80
CA LEU A 680 -23.16 8.01 -19.82
C LEU A 680 -22.77 6.98 -18.77
N VAL A 681 -21.48 6.85 -18.48
CA VAL A 681 -20.94 5.92 -17.48
C VAL A 681 -21.66 6.07 -16.13
N ASN A 682 -21.98 7.30 -15.75
CA ASN A 682 -22.69 7.64 -14.51
C ASN A 682 -24.08 6.95 -14.42
N VAL A 683 -24.75 6.74 -15.55
CA VAL A 683 -26.12 6.20 -15.62
C VAL A 683 -26.17 4.75 -16.10
N ALA A 684 -25.30 4.37 -17.04
CA ALA A 684 -25.26 3.06 -17.68
C ALA A 684 -25.15 1.90 -16.67
N SER A 685 -25.42 0.68 -17.13
CA SER A 685 -25.27 -0.53 -16.31
C SER A 685 -23.87 -0.65 -15.71
N LYS A 686 -23.79 -0.97 -14.41
CA LYS A 686 -22.53 -1.16 -13.67
C LYS A 686 -22.12 -2.63 -13.58
N ARG A 687 -22.69 -3.52 -14.40
CA ARG A 687 -22.43 -4.96 -14.35
C ARG A 687 -20.94 -5.33 -14.43
N TYR A 688 -20.16 -4.54 -15.17
CA TYR A 688 -18.71 -4.73 -15.28
C TYR A 688 -17.95 -4.41 -13.97
N LEU A 689 -18.56 -3.68 -13.02
CA LEU A 689 -18.01 -3.41 -11.69
C LEU A 689 -18.54 -4.38 -10.62
N THR A 690 -19.73 -4.96 -10.81
CA THR A 690 -20.40 -5.77 -9.78
C THR A 690 -20.22 -7.28 -9.95
N ASN A 691 -19.82 -7.75 -11.14
CA ASN A 691 -19.71 -9.18 -11.45
C ASN A 691 -18.26 -9.53 -11.81
N LYS A 692 -17.34 -9.36 -10.87
CA LYS A 692 -15.90 -9.57 -11.05
C LYS A 692 -15.36 -10.76 -10.28
#